data_AF-A0A813HCG6-F1
#
_entry.id   AF-A0A813HCG6-F1
#
_cell.length_a   1.000
_cell.length_b   1.000
_cell.length_c   1.000
_cell.angle_alpha   90.00
_cell.angle_beta   90.00
_cell.angle_gamma   90.00
#
_symmetry.space_group_name_H-M   'P 1'
#
loop_
_entity.id
_entity.type
_entity.pdbx_description
1 polymer ?
#
loop_
_entity_poly.entity_id
_entity_poly.type
_entity_poly.pdbx_seq_one_letter_code
_entity_poly.pdbx_strand_id
1 'polypeptide(L)'
;MPGPPRIGVFTGTAKDVTCPGDHVTYEVILVDAKRCALQCIPQLSYFKGGQPPWLVEGVYEFDVDEIVVDITKQDIVGPKKDSEVKIAVSAEDKLLFRGAPLKWTGPPPGSDPVKLKTAQLQQVEAEAQAAQRELEARREELQLERQRQDKSARAEKEELDLLREELRVQRESQAASLREAEEKQGRLAEEAVARKAELEKQREELRLLAEEREQLAKRKLEEQQRQQQDQTKEAQLLGEERASLAAEAEGQKAELERQRQELRDLERQRGETAQRGAEEQQLLKAEREQELAAAAAERARLAAEAEQQHLELEKRREELVAMAAAGEATRATLAAEAQEQQAELAKQRAELKDLERERDEALRAKLEEQQRAREELETEAARAAADRASFAAEAQEQQANLEVKRGELLALEASREEATKAKGEEEQRLRDEQACQVAAAGEERARLAEEAQQQAAELERRREELQALEAAREEAAKSSQEEQERFRELHQLESARAEEERSQRAAEAEAQQAEMEQKRAELLELEQQREDVQRQRQQDEQEVHERQEREAAQAAEERSQLAADTERQRVELEQRKLELQKLEAEQEEAARRRLDEEQRRSQELQALQEELQCERDLVLKQREEQKLAAESVQGEHQRRARELEEQQAQLEAQKQMLESSQANSEAERASRLADLETQQGELARQREEVGRQAQEEEELYKAQAQTFHLLEKEMKERAHSINHSEQALLAERQQILRSRGQLAMVQAHVVSMLGKVSGEAAGVKSAGGHEMHVLDGADEPEAELDGSEDDKDGGADMWSMDWSAVAGKQDEETAEGAA
;
A
#
# COMPACT_ATOMS: atom_id res chain seq x y z
N MET A 1 -54.25 8.85 88.17
CA MET A 1 -53.58 8.95 86.86
C MET A 1 -53.75 7.58 86.21
N PRO A 2 -54.41 7.46 85.05
CA PRO A 2 -54.41 6.20 84.32
C PRO A 2 -52.97 5.83 83.93
N GLY A 3 -52.64 4.54 83.98
CA GLY A 3 -51.33 4.05 83.52
C GLY A 3 -51.27 3.97 81.99
N PRO A 4 -50.08 3.74 81.40
CA PRO A 4 -49.97 3.53 79.97
C PRO A 4 -50.77 2.27 79.56
N PRO A 5 -51.48 2.32 78.41
CA PRO A 5 -52.36 1.25 77.97
C PRO A 5 -51.56 -0.03 77.63
N ARG A 6 -52.15 -1.19 77.92
CA ARG A 6 -51.54 -2.49 77.63
C ARG A 6 -51.39 -2.73 76.12
N ILE A 7 -50.21 -3.16 75.67
CA ILE A 7 -49.98 -3.56 74.26
C ILE A 7 -50.91 -4.74 73.89
N GLY A 8 -51.59 -4.65 72.74
CA GLY A 8 -52.56 -5.64 72.29
C GLY A 8 -53.69 -5.08 71.45
N VAL A 9 -54.67 -5.93 71.16
CA VAL A 9 -55.86 -5.62 70.39
C VAL A 9 -56.96 -5.19 71.35
N PHE A 10 -57.56 -4.03 71.09
CA PHE A 10 -58.72 -3.52 71.79
C PHE A 10 -59.89 -3.44 70.82
N THR A 11 -60.99 -4.12 71.11
CA THR A 11 -62.17 -4.10 70.24
C THR A 11 -63.37 -3.52 70.96
N GLY A 12 -64.17 -2.72 70.27
CA GLY A 12 -65.45 -2.25 70.79
C GLY A 12 -66.41 -1.90 69.66
N THR A 13 -67.70 -2.00 69.95
CA THR A 13 -68.77 -1.77 68.99
C THR A 13 -69.51 -0.48 69.32
N ALA A 14 -69.76 0.37 68.33
CA ALA A 14 -70.63 1.53 68.45
C ALA A 14 -71.64 1.58 67.31
N LYS A 15 -72.74 2.30 67.52
CA LYS A 15 -73.70 2.61 66.46
C LYS A 15 -73.03 3.53 65.45
N ASP A 16 -73.16 3.21 64.16
CA ASP A 16 -72.68 4.10 63.12
C ASP A 16 -73.53 5.37 63.10
N VAL A 17 -72.87 6.53 63.18
CA VAL A 17 -73.53 7.83 63.09
C VAL A 17 -73.84 8.17 61.62
N THR A 18 -73.06 7.61 60.69
CA THR A 18 -73.19 7.89 59.25
C THR A 18 -74.25 7.00 58.58
N CYS A 19 -74.51 5.81 59.12
CA CYS A 19 -75.55 4.89 58.64
C CYS A 19 -76.51 4.46 59.77
N PRO A 20 -77.70 5.09 59.92
CA PRO A 20 -78.66 4.74 60.95
C PRO A 20 -79.12 3.29 60.86
N GLY A 21 -78.72 2.46 61.83
CA GLY A 21 -79.08 1.04 61.89
C GLY A 21 -77.89 0.07 61.76
N ASP A 22 -76.71 0.56 61.35
CA ASP A 22 -75.47 -0.22 61.36
C ASP A 22 -74.72 -0.08 62.69
N HIS A 23 -73.92 -1.10 63.01
CA HIS A 23 -72.97 -1.09 64.11
C HIS A 23 -71.57 -1.30 63.54
N VAL A 24 -70.64 -0.46 63.96
CA VAL A 24 -69.24 -0.55 63.55
C VAL A 24 -68.44 -1.11 64.72
N THR A 25 -67.63 -2.12 64.42
CA THR A 25 -66.61 -2.62 65.34
C THR A 25 -65.32 -1.88 65.06
N TYR A 26 -64.83 -1.15 66.05
CA TYR A 26 -63.51 -0.54 66.00
C TYR A 26 -62.51 -1.45 66.69
N GLU A 27 -61.38 -1.69 66.02
CA GLU A 27 -60.24 -2.38 66.59
C GLU A 27 -59.04 -1.43 66.64
N VAL A 28 -58.44 -1.29 67.82
CA VAL A 28 -57.21 -0.54 68.04
C VAL A 28 -56.14 -1.54 68.42
N ILE A 29 -55.14 -1.70 67.56
CA ILE A 29 -54.06 -2.66 67.71
C ILE A 29 -52.80 -1.88 68.10
N LEU A 30 -52.39 -1.98 69.35
CA LEU A 30 -51.09 -1.47 69.80
C LEU A 30 -50.06 -2.60 69.59
N VAL A 31 -49.12 -2.41 68.67
CA VAL A 31 -48.20 -3.48 68.22
C VAL A 31 -46.91 -3.47 69.04
N ASP A 32 -46.29 -2.31 69.19
CA ASP A 32 -45.12 -2.09 70.04
C ASP A 32 -45.24 -0.75 70.78
N ALA A 33 -44.17 -0.25 71.42
CA ALA A 33 -44.22 0.97 72.21
C ALA A 33 -44.57 2.24 71.43
N LYS A 34 -44.51 2.22 70.09
CA LYS A 34 -44.73 3.39 69.24
C LYS A 34 -45.64 3.15 68.05
N ARG A 35 -45.90 1.92 67.63
CA ARG A 35 -46.70 1.61 66.42
C ARG A 35 -48.07 1.06 66.78
N CYS A 36 -49.09 1.54 66.09
CA CYS A 36 -50.44 1.02 66.18
C CYS A 36 -51.12 0.92 64.82
N ALA A 37 -52.22 0.17 64.78
CA ALA A 37 -53.15 0.15 63.66
C ALA A 37 -54.57 0.38 64.17
N LEU A 38 -55.36 1.15 63.42
CA LEU A 38 -56.77 1.39 63.69
C LEU A 38 -57.59 0.75 62.57
N GLN A 39 -58.52 -0.11 62.94
CA GLN A 39 -59.39 -0.80 62.01
C GLN A 39 -60.86 -0.49 62.31
N CYS A 40 -61.63 -0.31 61.25
CA CYS A 40 -63.07 -0.11 61.29
C CYS A 40 -63.74 -1.21 60.49
N ILE A 41 -64.55 -2.03 61.16
CA ILE A 41 -65.23 -3.20 60.59
C ILE A 41 -66.74 -3.00 60.79
N PRO A 42 -67.46 -2.49 59.78
CA PRO A 42 -68.91 -2.38 59.81
C PRO A 42 -69.55 -3.77 59.79
N GLN A 43 -70.63 -3.96 60.56
CA GLN A 43 -71.36 -5.22 60.59
C GLN A 43 -72.25 -5.39 59.35
N LEU A 44 -72.75 -4.28 58.80
CA LEU A 44 -73.44 -4.29 57.52
C LEU A 44 -72.42 -4.22 56.38
N SER A 45 -72.57 -5.10 55.38
CA SER A 45 -71.76 -5.02 54.17
C SER A 45 -71.97 -3.69 53.45
N TYR A 46 -70.92 -3.15 52.85
CA TYR A 46 -70.96 -1.95 52.00
C TYR A 46 -72.09 -2.01 50.96
N PHE A 47 -72.33 -3.18 50.34
CA PHE A 47 -73.40 -3.37 49.35
C PHE A 47 -74.83 -3.29 49.92
N LYS A 48 -74.98 -3.38 51.25
CA LYS A 48 -76.26 -3.22 51.95
C LYS A 48 -76.44 -1.80 52.53
N GLY A 49 -75.53 -0.88 52.18
CA GLY A 49 -75.55 0.50 52.67
C GLY A 49 -74.70 0.74 53.91
N GLY A 50 -73.88 -0.22 54.34
CA GLY A 50 -72.92 -0.04 55.43
C GLY A 50 -71.72 0.82 55.02
N GLN A 51 -70.95 1.31 55.99
CA GLN A 51 -69.68 1.98 55.71
C GLN A 51 -68.69 1.00 55.06
N PRO A 52 -67.74 1.41 54.20
CA PRO A 52 -66.67 0.52 53.76
C PRO A 52 -65.68 0.28 54.94
N PRO A 53 -65.16 -0.95 55.11
CA PRO A 53 -64.12 -1.22 56.11
C PRO A 53 -62.84 -0.47 55.74
N TRP A 54 -62.09 -0.05 56.76
CA TRP A 54 -60.80 0.59 56.55
C TRP A 54 -59.79 0.19 57.64
N LEU A 55 -58.51 0.25 57.29
CA LEU A 55 -57.36 -0.04 58.15
C LEU A 55 -56.26 1.00 57.94
N VAL A 56 -55.91 1.72 58.99
CA VAL A 56 -54.82 2.71 58.96
C VAL A 56 -53.72 2.32 59.94
N GLU A 57 -52.46 2.58 59.56
CA GLU A 57 -51.30 2.36 60.44
C GLU A 57 -50.72 3.71 60.88
N GLY A 58 -50.36 3.81 62.16
CA GLY A 58 -49.88 5.05 62.75
C GLY A 58 -48.82 4.84 63.83
N VAL A 59 -48.17 5.93 64.18
CA VAL A 59 -47.31 6.02 65.37
C VAL A 59 -48.16 6.60 66.49
N TYR A 60 -48.11 6.04 67.69
CA TYR A 60 -48.88 6.54 68.83
C TYR A 60 -47.98 7.03 69.96
N GLU A 61 -48.43 8.08 70.62
CA GLU A 61 -47.85 8.63 71.84
C GLU A 61 -48.93 8.69 72.93
N PHE A 62 -48.55 8.37 74.17
CA PHE A 62 -49.46 8.38 75.31
C PHE A 62 -49.25 9.67 76.12
N ASP A 63 -50.27 10.52 76.15
CA ASP A 63 -50.28 11.79 76.87
C ASP A 63 -51.31 11.75 78.00
N VAL A 64 -50.84 11.60 79.26
CA VAL A 64 -51.54 11.56 80.56
C VAL A 64 -52.88 10.81 80.65
N ASP A 65 -53.90 11.15 79.86
CA ASP A 65 -55.24 10.58 79.80
C ASP A 65 -55.74 10.26 78.36
N GLU A 66 -54.95 10.50 77.32
CA GLU A 66 -55.25 10.17 75.92
C GLU A 66 -54.07 9.53 75.16
N ILE A 67 -54.40 8.70 74.17
CA ILE A 67 -53.45 8.20 73.17
C ILE A 67 -53.64 9.05 71.92
N VAL A 68 -52.57 9.70 71.46
CA VAL A 68 -52.54 10.44 70.20
C VAL A 68 -51.90 9.55 69.14
N VAL A 69 -52.62 9.28 68.05
CA VAL A 69 -52.15 8.46 66.94
C VAL A 69 -51.92 9.32 65.70
N ASP A 70 -50.68 9.37 65.24
CA ASP A 70 -50.26 10.01 64.00
C ASP A 70 -50.31 9.00 62.85
N ILE A 71 -51.22 9.21 61.90
CA ILE A 71 -51.45 8.27 60.80
C ILE A 71 -50.32 8.35 59.77
N THR A 72 -49.54 7.27 59.65
CA THR A 72 -48.40 7.17 58.72
C THR A 72 -48.77 6.54 57.38
N LYS A 73 -49.69 5.55 57.39
CA LYS A 73 -50.26 4.94 56.20
C LYS A 73 -51.77 5.07 56.24
N GLN A 74 -52.30 5.86 55.31
CA GLN A 74 -53.74 6.06 55.15
C GLN A 74 -54.38 4.96 54.31
N ASP A 75 -55.64 4.69 54.57
CA ASP A 75 -56.53 3.90 53.72
C ASP A 75 -57.39 4.83 52.86
N ILE A 76 -58.01 4.30 51.81
CA ILE A 76 -58.81 5.06 50.84
C ILE A 76 -59.99 5.78 51.52
N VAL A 77 -60.59 5.19 52.56
CA VAL A 77 -61.82 5.70 53.21
C VAL A 77 -61.63 6.01 54.70
N GLY A 78 -60.40 5.90 55.22
CA GLY A 78 -60.07 6.10 56.64
C GLY A 78 -59.59 7.52 56.98
N PRO A 79 -59.11 7.73 58.23
CA PRO A 79 -58.34 8.91 58.60
C PRO A 79 -57.18 9.17 57.62
N LYS A 80 -56.98 10.44 57.25
CA LYS A 80 -55.96 10.82 56.27
C LYS A 80 -54.56 10.69 56.87
N LYS A 81 -53.55 10.58 56.00
CA LYS A 81 -52.15 10.65 56.39
C LYS A 81 -51.91 11.98 57.12
N ASP A 82 -51.08 11.93 58.17
CA ASP A 82 -50.71 13.07 59.02
C ASP A 82 -51.89 13.66 59.82
N SER A 83 -53.02 12.94 59.91
CA SER A 83 -54.09 13.30 60.85
C SER A 83 -53.83 12.71 62.23
N GLU A 84 -54.04 13.53 63.25
CA GLU A 84 -53.95 13.12 64.66
C GLU A 84 -55.30 12.54 65.12
N VAL A 85 -55.27 11.29 65.59
CA VAL A 85 -56.45 10.60 66.11
C VAL A 85 -56.30 10.41 67.61
N LYS A 86 -57.15 11.10 68.39
CA LYS A 86 -57.15 11.05 69.85
C LYS A 86 -58.07 9.96 70.39
N ILE A 87 -57.55 9.13 71.30
CA ILE A 87 -58.27 8.01 71.93
C ILE A 87 -58.18 8.19 73.45
N ALA A 88 -59.31 8.48 74.11
CA ALA A 88 -59.31 8.73 75.55
C ALA A 88 -59.12 7.42 76.34
N VAL A 89 -58.35 7.47 77.42
CA VAL A 89 -58.10 6.34 78.32
C VAL A 89 -58.92 6.52 79.60
N SER A 90 -59.90 5.64 79.80
CA SER A 90 -60.72 5.65 81.01
C SER A 90 -59.93 5.13 82.23
N ALA A 91 -60.32 5.53 83.44
CA ALA A 91 -59.70 5.09 84.70
C ALA A 91 -59.74 3.57 84.93
N GLU A 92 -60.57 2.84 84.19
CA GLU A 92 -60.67 1.37 84.22
C GLU A 92 -59.81 0.67 83.15
N ASP A 93 -58.81 1.35 82.57
CA ASP A 93 -57.91 0.81 81.54
C ASP A 93 -58.66 0.41 80.24
N LYS A 94 -59.79 1.07 80.00
CA LYS A 94 -60.62 0.94 78.79
C LYS A 94 -60.36 2.12 77.88
N LEU A 95 -60.15 1.83 76.60
CA LEU A 95 -60.00 2.88 75.58
C LEU A 95 -61.37 3.32 75.08
N LEU A 96 -61.55 4.61 74.86
CA LEU A 96 -62.77 5.18 74.29
C LEU A 96 -62.43 5.77 72.92
N PHE A 97 -62.90 5.09 71.86
CA PHE A 97 -62.68 5.54 70.49
C PHE A 97 -64.02 5.85 69.81
N ARG A 98 -64.22 7.10 69.38
CA ARG A 98 -65.48 7.59 68.78
C ARG A 98 -66.74 7.22 69.58
N GLY A 99 -66.65 7.29 70.92
CA GLY A 99 -67.74 6.94 71.83
C GLY A 99 -67.95 5.43 72.06
N ALA A 100 -67.18 4.56 71.41
CA ALA A 100 -67.16 3.13 71.65
C ALA A 100 -66.20 2.77 72.80
N PRO A 101 -66.65 2.11 73.88
CA PRO A 101 -65.74 1.55 74.88
C PRO A 101 -65.08 0.29 74.31
N LEU A 102 -63.77 0.35 74.10
CA LEU A 102 -62.96 -0.75 73.60
C LEU A 102 -62.44 -1.60 74.78
N LYS A 103 -62.56 -2.91 74.63
CA LYS A 103 -62.07 -3.90 75.60
C LYS A 103 -60.86 -4.62 75.00
N TRP A 104 -59.81 -4.80 75.79
CA TRP A 104 -58.66 -5.62 75.41
C TRP A 104 -59.09 -7.07 75.14
N THR A 105 -58.82 -7.57 73.94
CA THR A 105 -59.21 -8.92 73.48
C THR A 105 -58.05 -9.89 73.40
N GLY A 106 -56.82 -9.43 73.17
CA GLY A 106 -55.66 -10.31 73.10
C GLY A 106 -54.34 -9.59 72.76
N PRO A 107 -53.20 -10.30 72.78
CA PRO A 107 -51.92 -9.77 72.30
C PRO A 107 -51.97 -9.45 70.79
N PRO A 108 -51.10 -8.56 70.27
CA PRO A 108 -51.15 -8.18 68.86
C PRO A 108 -50.87 -9.39 67.95
N PRO A 109 -51.60 -9.55 66.83
CA PRO A 109 -51.41 -10.68 65.91
C PRO A 109 -50.14 -10.48 65.09
N GLY A 110 -48.98 -10.92 65.59
CA GLY A 110 -47.73 -10.75 64.83
C GLY A 110 -46.38 -11.01 65.49
N SER A 111 -46.27 -11.83 66.54
CA SER A 111 -44.96 -12.12 67.15
C SER A 111 -44.71 -13.61 67.37
N ASP A 112 -44.82 -14.41 66.31
CA ASP A 112 -44.22 -15.74 66.27
C ASP A 112 -42.84 -15.63 65.58
N PRO A 113 -41.71 -15.55 66.31
CA PRO A 113 -40.38 -15.25 65.76
C PRO A 113 -39.86 -16.30 64.75
N VAL A 114 -40.52 -17.46 64.70
CA VAL A 114 -40.16 -18.56 63.80
C VAL A 114 -40.60 -18.28 62.36
N LYS A 115 -41.80 -17.69 62.15
CA LYS A 115 -42.34 -17.47 60.80
C LYS A 115 -41.61 -16.35 60.05
N LEU A 116 -41.10 -15.37 60.79
CA LEU A 116 -40.37 -14.23 60.24
C LEU A 116 -38.97 -14.65 59.74
N LYS A 117 -38.29 -15.57 60.46
CA LYS A 117 -37.00 -16.12 60.01
C LYS A 117 -37.14 -17.01 58.78
N THR A 118 -38.19 -17.83 58.68
CA THR A 118 -38.44 -18.63 57.48
C THR A 118 -38.78 -17.77 56.26
N ALA A 119 -39.52 -16.67 56.43
CA ALA A 119 -39.81 -15.77 55.32
C ALA A 119 -38.55 -15.03 54.84
N GLN A 120 -37.68 -14.61 55.76
CA GLN A 120 -36.39 -13.99 55.41
C GLN A 120 -35.46 -14.98 54.71
N LEU A 121 -35.37 -16.24 55.17
CA LEU A 121 -34.58 -17.28 54.50
C LEU A 121 -35.09 -17.56 53.09
N GLN A 122 -36.41 -17.65 52.90
CA GLN A 122 -37.01 -17.84 51.58
C GLN A 122 -36.77 -16.65 50.64
N GLN A 123 -36.74 -15.43 51.19
CA GLN A 123 -36.45 -14.23 50.41
C GLN A 123 -34.99 -14.18 49.96
N VAL A 124 -34.06 -14.53 50.85
CA VAL A 124 -32.62 -14.62 50.52
C VAL A 124 -32.35 -15.75 49.53
N GLU A 125 -33.01 -16.90 49.66
CA GLU A 125 -32.91 -18.00 48.68
C GLU A 125 -33.47 -17.61 47.31
N ALA A 126 -34.58 -16.87 47.27
CA ALA A 126 -35.15 -16.37 46.02
C ALA A 126 -34.24 -15.32 45.35
N GLU A 127 -33.64 -14.42 46.13
CA GLU A 127 -32.69 -13.42 45.63
C GLU A 127 -31.39 -14.09 45.12
N ALA A 128 -30.88 -15.12 45.81
CA ALA A 128 -29.71 -15.88 45.35
C ALA A 128 -29.99 -16.64 44.04
N GLN A 129 -31.18 -17.21 43.88
CA GLN A 129 -31.60 -17.86 42.63
C GLN A 129 -31.79 -16.86 41.49
N ALA A 130 -32.31 -15.66 41.78
CA ALA A 130 -32.42 -14.60 40.79
C ALA A 130 -31.03 -14.13 40.32
N ALA A 131 -30.10 -13.92 41.24
CA ALA A 131 -28.72 -13.54 40.93
C ALA A 131 -27.97 -14.62 40.13
N GLN A 132 -28.21 -15.90 40.41
CA GLN A 132 -27.65 -17.00 39.61
C GLN A 132 -28.18 -17.00 38.16
N ARG A 133 -29.48 -16.80 37.97
CA ARG A 133 -30.08 -16.72 36.62
C ARG A 133 -29.58 -15.51 35.84
N GLU A 134 -29.37 -14.39 36.52
CA GLU A 134 -28.81 -13.18 35.90
C GLU A 134 -27.36 -13.39 35.46
N LEU A 135 -26.54 -14.07 36.28
CA LEU A 135 -25.16 -14.44 35.92
C LEU A 135 -25.11 -15.44 34.76
N GLU A 136 -26.02 -16.41 34.72
CA GLU A 136 -26.13 -17.36 33.60
C GLU A 136 -26.56 -16.64 32.31
N ALA A 137 -27.56 -15.78 32.36
CA ALA A 137 -27.99 -14.97 31.22
C ALA A 137 -26.83 -14.08 30.69
N ARG A 138 -26.05 -13.47 31.59
CA ARG A 138 -24.89 -12.63 31.22
C ARG A 138 -23.76 -13.46 30.60
N ARG A 139 -23.58 -14.71 31.03
CA ARG A 139 -22.62 -15.65 30.41
C ARG A 139 -23.08 -16.07 29.02
N GLU A 140 -24.37 -16.34 28.83
CA GLU A 140 -24.94 -16.67 27.52
C GLU A 140 -24.84 -15.49 26.55
N GLU A 141 -25.08 -14.26 27.02
CA GLU A 141 -24.93 -13.05 26.22
C GLU A 141 -23.48 -12.85 25.75
N LEU A 142 -22.50 -12.99 26.65
CA LEU A 142 -21.08 -12.93 26.31
C LEU A 142 -20.65 -14.04 25.34
N GLN A 143 -21.22 -15.24 25.47
CA GLN A 143 -20.98 -16.32 24.50
C GLN A 143 -21.57 -16.01 23.13
N LEU A 144 -22.77 -15.44 23.07
CA LEU A 144 -23.41 -15.04 21.83
C LEU A 144 -22.62 -13.92 21.13
N GLU A 145 -22.10 -12.97 21.90
CA GLU A 145 -21.26 -11.89 21.40
C GLU A 145 -19.93 -12.41 20.82
N ARG A 146 -19.26 -13.33 21.52
CA ARG A 146 -18.08 -14.03 20.97
C ARG A 146 -18.40 -14.78 19.69
N GLN A 147 -19.53 -15.47 19.61
CA GLN A 147 -19.95 -16.14 18.37
C GLN A 147 -20.23 -15.15 17.23
N ARG A 148 -20.72 -13.94 17.52
CA ARG A 148 -20.89 -12.88 16.51
C ARG A 148 -19.54 -12.36 16.04
N GLN A 149 -18.60 -12.13 16.95
CA GLN A 149 -17.24 -11.72 16.61
C GLN A 149 -16.52 -12.79 15.78
N ASP A 150 -16.62 -14.07 16.16
CA ASP A 150 -16.04 -15.18 15.40
C ASP A 150 -16.66 -15.30 14.01
N LYS A 151 -17.97 -15.07 13.87
CA LYS A 151 -18.64 -15.04 12.56
C LYS A 151 -18.20 -13.85 11.71
N SER A 152 -18.05 -12.67 12.31
CA SER A 152 -17.52 -11.47 11.62
C SER A 152 -16.09 -11.73 11.14
N ALA A 153 -15.22 -12.22 12.03
CA ALA A 153 -13.82 -12.50 11.71
C ALA A 153 -13.69 -13.59 10.63
N ARG A 154 -14.58 -14.59 10.62
CA ARG A 154 -14.62 -15.60 9.53
C ARG A 154 -15.08 -14.99 8.21
N ALA A 155 -16.12 -14.15 8.21
CA ALA A 155 -16.59 -13.47 7.02
C ALA A 155 -15.52 -12.53 6.44
N GLU A 156 -14.87 -11.71 7.28
CA GLU A 156 -13.76 -10.83 6.88
C GLU A 156 -12.57 -11.63 6.33
N LYS A 157 -12.26 -12.79 6.94
CA LYS A 157 -11.22 -13.68 6.42
C LYS A 157 -11.58 -14.25 5.05
N GLU A 158 -12.82 -14.69 4.85
CA GLU A 158 -13.31 -15.20 3.56
C GLU A 158 -13.28 -14.09 2.49
N GLU A 159 -13.65 -12.85 2.82
CA GLU A 159 -13.54 -11.70 1.92
C GLU A 159 -12.08 -11.39 1.55
N LEU A 160 -11.16 -11.44 2.51
CA LEU A 160 -9.73 -11.25 2.26
C LEU A 160 -9.14 -12.37 1.38
N ASP A 161 -9.57 -13.61 1.58
CA ASP A 161 -9.11 -14.74 0.77
C ASP A 161 -9.68 -14.65 -0.66
N LEU A 162 -10.92 -14.18 -0.85
CA LEU A 162 -11.48 -13.86 -2.18
C LEU A 162 -10.72 -12.74 -2.87
N LEU A 163 -10.39 -11.65 -2.17
CA LEU A 163 -9.58 -10.54 -2.72
C LEU A 163 -8.17 -11.01 -3.11
N ARG A 164 -7.56 -11.91 -2.34
CA ARG A 164 -6.26 -12.51 -2.68
C ARG A 164 -6.36 -13.39 -3.92
N GLU A 165 -7.42 -14.18 -4.05
CA GLU A 165 -7.65 -15.01 -5.23
C GLU A 165 -7.89 -14.15 -6.47
N GLU A 166 -8.67 -13.08 -6.35
CA GLU A 166 -8.89 -12.11 -7.44
C GLU A 166 -7.59 -11.43 -7.87
N LEU A 167 -6.76 -10.98 -6.93
CA LEU A 167 -5.42 -10.44 -7.23
C LEU A 167 -4.51 -11.47 -7.88
N ARG A 168 -4.62 -12.74 -7.50
CA ARG A 168 -3.86 -13.84 -8.13
C ARG A 168 -4.28 -14.02 -9.58
N VAL A 169 -5.59 -14.08 -9.85
CA VAL A 169 -6.15 -14.17 -11.21
C VAL A 169 -5.76 -12.95 -12.05
N GLN A 170 -5.79 -11.74 -11.48
CA GLN A 170 -5.33 -10.53 -12.16
C GLN A 170 -3.85 -10.65 -12.55
N ARG A 171 -2.97 -11.08 -11.63
CA ARG A 171 -1.54 -11.28 -11.93
C ARG A 171 -1.31 -12.38 -12.97
N GLU A 172 -2.05 -13.47 -12.92
CA GLU A 172 -2.00 -14.54 -13.93
C GLU A 172 -2.43 -14.04 -15.31
N SER A 173 -3.50 -13.24 -15.38
CA SER A 173 -3.96 -12.62 -16.63
C SER A 173 -2.95 -11.60 -17.19
N GLN A 174 -2.33 -10.80 -16.33
CA GLN A 174 -1.26 -9.85 -16.71
C GLN A 174 -0.03 -10.61 -17.22
N ALA A 175 0.38 -11.67 -16.53
CA ALA A 175 1.49 -12.52 -16.96
C ALA A 175 1.19 -13.22 -18.30
N ALA A 176 -0.05 -13.68 -18.51
CA ALA A 176 -0.47 -14.25 -19.80
C ALA A 176 -0.41 -13.20 -20.92
N SER A 177 -0.88 -11.97 -20.66
CA SER A 177 -0.81 -10.88 -21.66
C SER A 177 0.62 -10.47 -22.01
N LEU A 178 1.53 -10.49 -21.02
CA LEU A 178 2.96 -10.24 -21.25
C LEU A 178 3.60 -11.34 -22.09
N ARG A 179 3.30 -12.61 -21.81
CA ARG A 179 3.77 -13.73 -22.64
C ARG A 179 3.27 -13.63 -24.08
N GLU A 180 2.00 -13.29 -24.28
CA GLU A 180 1.45 -13.10 -25.62
C GLU A 180 2.14 -11.92 -26.35
N ALA A 181 2.47 -10.84 -25.63
CA ALA A 181 3.22 -9.72 -26.18
C ALA A 181 4.67 -10.09 -26.53
N GLU A 182 5.35 -10.88 -25.68
CA GLU A 182 6.70 -11.41 -25.92
C GLU A 182 6.71 -12.36 -27.12
N GLU A 183 5.72 -13.25 -27.25
CA GLU A 183 5.57 -14.12 -28.43
C GLU A 183 5.34 -13.31 -29.71
N LYS A 184 4.51 -12.25 -29.65
CA LYS A 184 4.31 -11.34 -30.79
C LYS A 184 5.59 -10.61 -31.15
N GLN A 185 6.35 -10.13 -30.18
CA GLN A 185 7.66 -9.51 -30.43
C GLN A 185 8.66 -10.52 -31.01
N GLY A 186 8.65 -11.77 -30.54
CA GLY A 186 9.45 -12.86 -31.09
C GLY A 186 9.14 -13.11 -32.56
N ARG A 187 7.85 -13.24 -32.92
CA ARG A 187 7.41 -13.41 -34.32
C ARG A 187 7.80 -12.23 -35.20
N LEU A 188 7.64 -10.99 -34.71
CA LEU A 188 8.07 -9.79 -35.44
C LEU A 188 9.60 -9.74 -35.62
N ALA A 189 10.36 -10.20 -34.63
CA ALA A 189 11.81 -10.29 -34.72
C ALA A 189 12.25 -11.36 -35.72
N GLU A 190 11.61 -12.53 -35.73
CA GLU A 190 11.83 -13.59 -36.72
C GLU A 190 11.50 -13.12 -38.14
N GLU A 191 10.35 -12.45 -38.34
CA GLU A 191 9.99 -11.84 -39.61
C GLU A 191 11.01 -10.77 -40.05
N ALA A 192 11.51 -9.96 -39.11
CA ALA A 192 12.54 -8.96 -39.41
C ALA A 192 13.89 -9.60 -39.79
N VAL A 193 14.26 -10.72 -39.16
CA VAL A 193 15.46 -11.51 -39.52
C VAL A 193 15.28 -12.16 -40.89
N ALA A 194 14.12 -12.77 -41.16
CA ALA A 194 13.79 -13.35 -42.46
C ALA A 194 13.85 -12.30 -43.58
N ARG A 195 13.27 -11.12 -43.35
CA ARG A 195 13.32 -10.00 -44.30
C ARG A 195 14.73 -9.45 -44.50
N LYS A 196 15.56 -9.42 -43.46
CA LYS A 196 16.99 -9.07 -43.60
C LYS A 196 17.75 -10.10 -44.43
N ALA A 197 17.52 -11.39 -44.20
CA ALA A 197 18.13 -12.46 -44.99
C ALA A 197 17.68 -12.43 -46.45
N GLU A 198 16.41 -12.10 -46.72
CA GLU A 198 15.90 -11.92 -48.08
C GLU A 198 16.55 -10.70 -48.77
N LEU A 199 16.68 -9.57 -48.06
CA LEU A 199 17.40 -8.40 -48.57
C LEU A 199 18.89 -8.68 -48.80
N GLU A 200 19.50 -9.53 -47.99
CA GLU A 200 20.89 -9.96 -48.17
C GLU A 200 21.04 -10.85 -49.41
N LYS A 201 20.12 -11.80 -49.64
CA LYS A 201 20.04 -12.56 -50.89
C LYS A 201 19.87 -11.65 -52.11
N GLN A 202 18.96 -10.68 -52.05
CA GLN A 202 18.78 -9.70 -53.13
C GLN A 202 20.06 -8.87 -53.38
N ARG A 203 20.80 -8.52 -52.32
CA ARG A 203 22.10 -7.83 -52.45
C ARG A 203 23.16 -8.71 -53.08
N GLU A 204 23.21 -10.00 -52.72
CA GLU A 204 24.13 -10.96 -53.33
C GLU A 204 23.81 -11.21 -54.80
N GLU A 205 22.53 -11.36 -55.16
CA GLU A 205 22.07 -11.47 -56.54
C GLU A 205 22.44 -10.22 -57.36
N LEU A 206 22.20 -9.02 -56.82
CA LEU A 206 22.61 -7.77 -57.46
C LEU A 206 24.13 -7.66 -57.61
N ARG A 207 24.89 -8.20 -56.64
CA ARG A 207 26.36 -8.24 -56.70
C ARG A 207 26.84 -9.21 -57.78
N LEU A 208 26.26 -10.41 -57.88
CA LEU A 208 26.57 -11.37 -58.94
C LEU A 208 26.23 -10.79 -60.32
N LEU A 209 25.08 -10.15 -60.48
CA LEU A 209 24.72 -9.45 -61.72
C LEU A 209 25.68 -8.30 -62.05
N ALA A 210 26.21 -7.59 -61.04
CA ALA A 210 27.22 -6.56 -61.24
C ALA A 210 28.57 -7.16 -61.68
N GLU A 211 28.99 -8.26 -61.06
CA GLU A 211 30.20 -9.00 -61.44
C GLU A 211 30.08 -9.59 -62.86
N GLU A 212 28.93 -10.13 -63.25
CA GLU A 212 28.66 -10.59 -64.61
C GLU A 212 28.71 -9.44 -65.63
N ARG A 213 28.12 -8.28 -65.29
CA ARG A 213 28.22 -7.07 -66.12
C ARG A 213 29.66 -6.59 -66.27
N GLU A 214 30.45 -6.66 -65.19
CA GLU A 214 31.87 -6.31 -65.22
C GLU A 214 32.68 -7.30 -66.08
N GLN A 215 32.40 -8.61 -65.97
CA GLN A 215 33.01 -9.63 -66.82
C GLN A 215 32.63 -9.46 -68.30
N LEU A 216 31.37 -9.14 -68.59
CA LEU A 216 30.93 -8.81 -69.95
C LEU A 216 31.59 -7.54 -70.46
N ALA A 217 31.77 -6.51 -69.61
CA ALA A 217 32.50 -5.30 -69.97
C ALA A 217 33.98 -5.59 -70.26
N LYS A 218 34.64 -6.43 -69.45
CA LYS A 218 36.01 -6.90 -69.69
C LYS A 218 36.13 -7.69 -70.99
N ARG A 219 35.22 -8.62 -71.24
CA ARG A 219 35.18 -9.37 -72.52
C ARG A 219 34.98 -8.45 -73.72
N LYS A 220 34.06 -7.47 -73.63
CA LYS A 220 33.87 -6.47 -74.69
C LYS A 220 35.11 -5.59 -74.90
N LEU A 221 35.79 -5.21 -73.82
CA LEU A 221 37.03 -4.44 -73.90
C LEU A 221 38.17 -5.26 -74.52
N GLU A 222 38.33 -6.52 -74.12
CA GLU A 222 39.31 -7.45 -74.71
C GLU A 222 39.00 -7.73 -76.19
N GLU A 223 37.74 -7.90 -76.55
CA GLU A 223 37.29 -8.06 -77.92
C GLU A 223 37.56 -6.78 -78.74
N GLN A 224 37.29 -5.61 -78.19
CA GLN A 224 37.63 -4.33 -78.81
C GLN A 224 39.16 -4.16 -78.97
N GLN A 225 39.96 -4.60 -78.00
CA GLN A 225 41.42 -4.62 -78.10
C GLN A 225 41.91 -5.61 -79.15
N ARG A 226 41.29 -6.80 -79.26
CA ARG A 226 41.58 -7.76 -80.33
C ARG A 226 41.24 -7.18 -81.70
N GLN A 227 40.07 -6.55 -81.84
CA GLN A 227 39.69 -5.86 -83.08
C GLN A 227 40.67 -4.75 -83.44
N GLN A 228 41.13 -3.96 -82.46
CA GLN A 228 42.17 -2.95 -82.70
C GLN A 228 43.50 -3.59 -83.09
N GLN A 229 43.91 -4.68 -82.44
CA GLN A 229 45.12 -5.42 -82.80
C GLN A 229 45.02 -6.01 -84.20
N ASP A 230 43.88 -6.58 -84.56
CA ASP A 230 43.67 -7.17 -85.88
C ASP A 230 43.59 -6.08 -86.95
N GLN A 231 42.97 -4.93 -86.67
CA GLN A 231 43.05 -3.74 -87.53
C GLN A 231 44.49 -3.22 -87.68
N THR A 232 45.30 -3.24 -86.62
CA THR A 232 46.73 -2.85 -86.72
C THR A 232 47.55 -3.89 -87.48
N LYS A 233 47.27 -5.18 -87.34
CA LYS A 233 47.91 -6.25 -88.11
C LYS A 233 47.50 -6.19 -89.57
N GLU A 234 46.23 -5.94 -89.86
CA GLU A 234 45.73 -5.74 -91.22
C GLU A 234 46.35 -4.48 -91.85
N ALA A 235 46.47 -3.39 -91.09
CA ALA A 235 47.20 -2.19 -91.53
C ALA A 235 48.70 -2.45 -91.72
N GLN A 236 49.32 -3.32 -90.93
CA GLN A 236 50.71 -3.75 -91.09
C GLN A 236 50.89 -4.64 -92.31
N LEU A 237 49.98 -5.59 -92.56
CA LEU A 237 49.97 -6.44 -93.75
C LEU A 237 49.73 -5.61 -95.02
N LEU A 238 48.78 -4.67 -94.99
CA LEU A 238 48.58 -3.70 -96.07
C LEU A 238 49.78 -2.75 -96.22
N GLY A 239 50.51 -2.47 -95.14
CA GLY A 239 51.76 -1.72 -95.15
C GLY A 239 52.91 -2.51 -95.78
N GLU A 240 53.01 -3.81 -95.50
CA GLU A 240 53.98 -4.74 -96.08
C GLU A 240 53.68 -5.01 -97.56
N GLU A 241 52.40 -5.14 -97.94
CA GLU A 241 51.97 -5.21 -99.35
C GLU A 241 52.23 -3.90 -100.09
N ARG A 242 52.03 -2.75 -99.44
CA ARG A 242 52.42 -1.45 -100.01
C ARG A 242 53.94 -1.28 -100.10
N ALA A 243 54.70 -1.84 -99.17
CA ALA A 243 56.16 -1.84 -99.20
C ALA A 243 56.71 -2.81 -100.26
N SER A 244 56.08 -3.96 -100.48
CA SER A 244 56.43 -4.89 -101.55
C SER A 244 56.08 -4.31 -102.92
N LEU A 245 54.93 -3.65 -103.06
CA LEU A 245 54.55 -2.92 -104.27
C LEU A 245 55.43 -1.69 -104.51
N ALA A 246 55.90 -1.01 -103.46
CA ALA A 246 56.88 0.08 -103.59
C ALA A 246 58.28 -0.43 -103.97
N ALA A 247 58.69 -1.61 -103.48
CA ALA A 247 59.95 -2.25 -103.87
C ALA A 247 59.91 -2.78 -105.31
N GLU A 248 58.77 -3.30 -105.76
CA GLU A 248 58.53 -3.66 -107.17
C GLU A 248 58.47 -2.42 -108.08
N ALA A 249 57.91 -1.31 -107.60
CA ALA A 249 57.91 -0.03 -108.30
C ALA A 249 59.31 0.60 -108.40
N GLU A 250 60.18 0.44 -107.39
CA GLU A 250 61.60 0.85 -107.46
C GLU A 250 62.44 -0.07 -108.37
N GLY A 251 62.13 -1.37 -108.43
CA GLY A 251 62.71 -2.31 -109.39
C GLY A 251 62.39 -1.95 -110.85
N GLN A 252 61.13 -1.59 -111.13
CA GLN A 252 60.70 -1.13 -112.46
C GLN A 252 61.25 0.27 -112.81
N LYS A 253 61.52 1.13 -111.82
CA LYS A 253 62.14 2.45 -112.01
C LYS A 253 63.63 2.35 -112.35
N ALA A 254 64.35 1.40 -111.75
CA ALA A 254 65.76 1.13 -112.06
C ALA A 254 65.97 0.47 -113.44
N GLU A 255 65.01 -0.33 -113.89
CA GLU A 255 65.01 -0.93 -115.24
C GLU A 255 64.66 0.09 -116.33
N LEU A 256 63.73 1.02 -116.06
CA LEU A 256 63.43 2.17 -116.92
C LEU A 256 64.56 3.21 -116.98
N GLU A 257 65.36 3.39 -115.93
CA GLU A 257 66.54 4.29 -115.96
C GLU A 257 67.71 3.71 -116.77
N ARG A 258 67.88 2.37 -116.79
CA ARG A 258 68.83 1.66 -117.68
C ARG A 258 68.47 1.81 -119.16
N GLN A 259 67.18 1.64 -119.49
CA GLN A 259 66.67 1.84 -120.86
C GLN A 259 66.72 3.31 -121.31
N ARG A 260 66.59 4.27 -120.38
CA ARG A 260 66.72 5.72 -120.64
C ARG A 260 68.17 6.21 -120.79
N GLN A 261 69.17 5.45 -120.34
CA GLN A 261 70.58 5.73 -120.60
C GLN A 261 71.04 5.21 -121.97
N GLU A 262 70.52 4.06 -122.42
CA GLU A 262 70.78 3.52 -123.78
C GLU A 262 70.07 4.33 -124.89
N LEU A 263 68.93 4.95 -124.61
CA LEU A 263 68.23 5.86 -125.55
C LEU A 263 68.88 7.25 -125.66
N ARG A 264 69.59 7.72 -124.62
CA ARG A 264 70.30 9.02 -124.64
C ARG A 264 71.61 9.00 -125.45
N ASP A 265 72.20 7.82 -125.67
CA ASP A 265 73.36 7.66 -126.55
C ASP A 265 72.98 7.48 -128.03
N LEU A 266 71.72 7.12 -128.33
CA LEU A 266 71.16 7.07 -129.70
C LEU A 266 70.49 8.39 -130.13
N GLU A 267 70.00 9.20 -129.20
CA GLU A 267 69.41 10.53 -129.46
C GLU A 267 70.45 11.63 -129.75
N ARG A 268 71.76 11.35 -129.60
CA ARG A 268 72.85 12.22 -130.08
C ARG A 268 73.10 12.14 -131.59
N GLN A 269 72.49 11.20 -132.32
CA GLN A 269 72.68 11.03 -133.77
C GLN A 269 71.46 11.35 -134.64
N ARG A 270 70.35 11.85 -134.09
CA ARG A 270 69.15 12.18 -134.90
C ARG A 270 68.53 13.54 -134.58
N GLY A 271 69.39 14.52 -134.34
CA GLY A 271 69.05 15.95 -134.32
C GLY A 271 68.79 16.59 -135.69
N GLU A 272 68.39 15.82 -136.71
CA GLU A 272 68.05 16.35 -138.04
C GLU A 272 66.91 15.55 -138.67
N THR A 273 65.67 15.95 -138.39
CA THR A 273 64.55 16.09 -139.36
C THR A 273 63.23 16.23 -138.62
N ALA A 274 63.05 17.42 -138.04
CA ALA A 274 61.74 18.02 -137.95
C ALA A 274 61.15 18.13 -139.37
N GLN A 275 60.02 17.44 -139.63
CA GLN A 275 58.92 17.87 -140.53
C GLN A 275 57.93 16.76 -140.96
N ARG A 276 57.61 15.75 -140.14
CA ARG A 276 56.47 14.83 -140.41
C ARG A 276 55.75 14.36 -139.14
N GLY A 277 55.08 15.28 -138.45
CA GLY A 277 54.17 14.97 -137.33
C GLY A 277 52.85 15.76 -137.42
N ALA A 278 52.49 16.22 -138.62
CA ALA A 278 51.24 16.95 -138.88
C ALA A 278 50.04 16.01 -139.16
N GLU A 279 50.23 14.69 -139.08
CA GLU A 279 49.17 13.69 -139.34
C GLU A 279 48.77 12.88 -138.08
N GLU A 280 49.45 13.04 -136.94
CA GLU A 280 49.09 12.35 -135.67
C GLU A 280 48.11 13.15 -134.78
N GLN A 281 47.86 14.43 -135.06
CA GLN A 281 46.91 15.24 -134.28
C GLN A 281 45.45 15.10 -134.73
N GLN A 282 45.16 14.35 -135.80
CA GLN A 282 43.79 14.08 -136.25
C GLN A 282 43.23 12.73 -135.78
N LEU A 283 44.07 11.78 -135.36
CA LEU A 283 43.62 10.50 -134.78
C LEU A 283 43.28 10.60 -133.28
N LEU A 284 43.95 11.48 -132.54
CA LEU A 284 43.68 11.74 -131.11
C LEU A 284 42.39 12.54 -130.82
N LYS A 285 41.74 13.10 -131.86
CA LYS A 285 40.42 13.75 -131.72
C LYS A 285 39.25 12.79 -131.95
N ALA A 286 39.44 11.70 -132.67
CA ALA A 286 38.39 10.71 -132.94
C ALA A 286 38.16 9.73 -131.77
N GLU A 287 39.21 9.36 -131.03
CA GLU A 287 39.08 8.48 -129.84
C GLU A 287 38.37 9.19 -128.67
N ARG A 288 38.57 10.51 -128.50
CA ARG A 288 37.88 11.28 -127.45
C ARG A 288 36.38 11.48 -127.71
N GLU A 289 35.92 11.39 -128.95
CA GLU A 289 34.49 11.46 -129.28
C GLU A 289 33.78 10.11 -129.10
N GLN A 290 34.50 8.98 -129.23
CA GLN A 290 33.95 7.65 -128.94
C GLN A 290 33.84 7.36 -127.42
N GLU A 291 34.77 7.85 -126.60
CA GLU A 291 34.68 7.70 -125.14
C GLU A 291 33.54 8.55 -124.52
N LEU A 292 33.27 9.73 -125.06
CA LEU A 292 32.15 10.57 -124.63
C LEU A 292 30.77 10.00 -125.06
N ALA A 293 30.71 9.27 -126.18
CA ALA A 293 29.49 8.57 -126.60
C ALA A 293 29.21 7.31 -125.76
N ALA A 294 30.24 6.56 -125.35
CA ALA A 294 30.11 5.41 -124.46
C ALA A 294 29.70 5.82 -123.02
N ALA A 295 30.26 6.91 -122.50
CA ALA A 295 29.89 7.45 -121.19
C ALA A 295 28.46 8.05 -121.17
N ALA A 296 27.95 8.54 -122.30
CA ALA A 296 26.57 9.03 -122.41
C ALA A 296 25.54 7.88 -122.44
N ALA A 297 25.88 6.74 -123.06
CA ALA A 297 25.03 5.55 -123.09
C ALA A 297 24.94 4.86 -121.72
N GLU A 298 26.02 4.85 -120.93
CA GLU A 298 26.01 4.29 -119.58
C GLU A 298 25.25 5.19 -118.58
N ARG A 299 25.35 6.51 -118.72
CA ARG A 299 24.53 7.46 -117.95
C ARG A 299 23.04 7.37 -118.27
N ALA A 300 22.66 7.09 -119.51
CA ALA A 300 21.27 6.86 -119.88
C ALA A 300 20.71 5.55 -119.30
N ARG A 301 21.54 4.52 -119.17
CA ARG A 301 21.15 3.24 -118.56
C ARG A 301 20.99 3.34 -117.04
N LEU A 302 21.91 4.03 -116.36
CA LEU A 302 21.81 4.32 -114.92
C LEU A 302 20.67 5.29 -114.58
N ALA A 303 20.33 6.22 -115.48
CA ALA A 303 19.17 7.10 -115.32
C ALA A 303 17.83 6.33 -115.44
N ALA A 304 17.72 5.38 -116.38
CA ALA A 304 16.53 4.54 -116.51
C ALA A 304 16.36 3.57 -115.31
N GLU A 305 17.46 3.06 -114.76
CA GLU A 305 17.47 2.22 -113.55
C GLU A 305 17.11 3.03 -112.29
N ALA A 306 17.55 4.30 -112.21
CA ALA A 306 17.16 5.23 -111.16
C ALA A 306 15.67 5.64 -111.24
N GLU A 307 15.10 5.79 -112.44
CA GLU A 307 13.66 6.06 -112.61
C GLU A 307 12.79 4.86 -112.21
N GLN A 308 13.22 3.62 -112.48
CA GLN A 308 12.55 2.42 -111.98
C GLN A 308 12.60 2.31 -110.45
N GLN A 309 13.75 2.61 -109.84
CA GLN A 309 13.87 2.64 -108.38
C GLN A 309 13.06 3.78 -107.75
N HIS A 310 12.93 4.93 -108.42
CA HIS A 310 12.10 6.04 -107.95
C HIS A 310 10.60 5.70 -108.01
N LEU A 311 10.15 4.99 -109.04
CA LEU A 311 8.77 4.49 -109.15
C LEU A 311 8.44 3.41 -108.11
N GLU A 312 9.38 2.53 -107.79
CA GLU A 312 9.21 1.56 -106.69
C GLU A 312 9.23 2.23 -105.30
N LEU A 313 10.03 3.29 -105.13
CA LEU A 313 10.04 4.09 -103.90
C LEU A 313 8.77 4.95 -103.76
N GLU A 314 8.19 5.44 -104.86
CA GLU A 314 6.90 6.14 -104.83
C GLU A 314 5.74 5.20 -104.51
N LYS A 315 5.71 3.99 -105.09
CA LYS A 315 4.74 2.95 -104.67
C LYS A 315 4.88 2.56 -103.20
N ARG A 316 6.11 2.38 -102.72
CA ARG A 316 6.36 2.13 -101.28
C ARG A 316 6.01 3.33 -100.41
N ARG A 317 6.16 4.57 -100.90
CA ARG A 317 5.72 5.77 -100.19
C ARG A 317 4.20 5.89 -100.16
N GLU A 318 3.49 5.54 -101.21
CA GLU A 318 2.03 5.50 -101.24
C GLU A 318 1.49 4.40 -100.32
N GLU A 319 2.13 3.22 -100.28
CA GLU A 319 1.81 2.15 -99.33
C GLU A 319 2.12 2.54 -97.87
N LEU A 320 3.23 3.25 -97.63
CA LEU A 320 3.58 3.78 -96.29
C LEU A 320 2.69 4.94 -95.86
N VAL A 321 2.19 5.76 -96.79
CA VAL A 321 1.21 6.84 -96.51
C VAL A 321 -0.17 6.26 -96.26
N ALA A 322 -0.59 5.20 -96.97
CA ALA A 322 -1.81 4.45 -96.67
C ALA A 322 -1.74 3.74 -95.31
N MET A 323 -0.58 3.17 -94.95
CA MET A 323 -0.31 2.59 -93.62
C MET A 323 -0.19 3.66 -92.53
N ALA A 324 0.32 4.86 -92.83
CA ALA A 324 0.38 5.99 -91.89
C ALA A 324 -1.01 6.60 -91.64
N ALA A 325 -1.88 6.68 -92.66
CA ALA A 325 -3.27 7.13 -92.49
C ALA A 325 -4.11 6.13 -91.68
N ALA A 326 -3.89 4.83 -91.83
CA ALA A 326 -4.47 3.80 -90.94
C ALA A 326 -3.87 3.89 -89.51
N GLY A 327 -2.59 4.24 -89.40
CA GLY A 327 -1.90 4.51 -88.14
C GLY A 327 -2.41 5.75 -87.40
N GLU A 328 -2.78 6.82 -88.10
CA GLU A 328 -3.35 8.05 -87.50
C GLU A 328 -4.76 7.82 -86.95
N ALA A 329 -5.57 6.97 -87.58
CA ALA A 329 -6.86 6.55 -87.01
C ALA A 329 -6.68 5.77 -85.69
N THR A 330 -5.72 4.84 -85.64
CA THR A 330 -5.40 4.10 -84.40
C THR A 330 -4.69 4.93 -83.32
N ARG A 331 -3.90 5.95 -83.71
CA ARG A 331 -3.29 6.89 -82.76
C ARG A 331 -4.31 7.88 -82.22
N ALA A 332 -5.31 8.27 -83.00
CA ALA A 332 -6.42 9.10 -82.52
C ALA A 332 -7.30 8.34 -81.53
N THR A 333 -7.58 7.04 -81.75
CA THR A 333 -8.32 6.21 -80.78
C THR A 333 -7.50 5.93 -79.54
N LEU A 334 -6.21 5.59 -79.66
CA LEU A 334 -5.33 5.38 -78.50
C LEU A 334 -5.06 6.67 -77.72
N ALA A 335 -5.03 7.84 -78.38
CA ALA A 335 -4.93 9.13 -77.70
C ALA A 335 -6.24 9.53 -77.00
N ALA A 336 -7.39 9.19 -77.57
CA ALA A 336 -8.70 9.37 -76.93
C ALA A 336 -8.85 8.45 -75.71
N GLU A 337 -8.48 7.17 -75.83
CA GLU A 337 -8.44 6.21 -74.72
C GLU A 337 -7.43 6.63 -73.63
N ALA A 338 -6.25 7.14 -74.02
CA ALA A 338 -5.29 7.67 -73.06
C ALA A 338 -5.80 8.94 -72.35
N GLN A 339 -6.56 9.81 -73.04
CA GLN A 339 -7.22 10.96 -72.42
C GLN A 339 -8.36 10.54 -71.50
N GLU A 340 -9.13 9.52 -71.85
CA GLU A 340 -10.19 8.96 -71.02
C GLU A 340 -9.62 8.30 -69.76
N GLN A 341 -8.55 7.50 -69.89
CA GLN A 341 -7.81 6.94 -68.75
C GLN A 341 -7.18 8.03 -67.87
N GLN A 342 -6.67 9.13 -68.46
CA GLN A 342 -6.18 10.25 -67.67
C GLN A 342 -7.31 11.01 -66.95
N ALA A 343 -8.49 11.15 -67.57
CA ALA A 343 -9.65 11.76 -66.95
C ALA A 343 -10.21 10.89 -65.82
N GLU A 344 -10.22 9.56 -66.01
CA GLU A 344 -10.64 8.60 -65.00
C GLU A 344 -9.66 8.56 -63.82
N LEU A 345 -8.35 8.55 -64.07
CA LEU A 345 -7.33 8.70 -63.03
C LEU A 345 -7.42 10.05 -62.31
N ALA A 346 -7.78 11.12 -63.02
CA ALA A 346 -8.02 12.43 -62.41
C ALA A 346 -9.27 12.42 -61.52
N LYS A 347 -10.33 11.70 -61.92
CA LYS A 347 -11.55 11.50 -61.13
C LYS A 347 -11.27 10.65 -59.88
N GLN A 348 -10.56 9.53 -60.01
CA GLN A 348 -10.13 8.70 -58.89
C GLN A 348 -9.22 9.48 -57.92
N ARG A 349 -8.33 10.33 -58.43
CA ARG A 349 -7.51 11.23 -57.58
C ARG A 349 -8.31 12.31 -56.88
N ALA A 350 -9.42 12.77 -57.47
CA ALA A 350 -10.33 13.73 -56.82
C ALA A 350 -11.14 13.04 -55.72
N GLU A 351 -11.70 11.86 -56.02
CA GLU A 351 -12.44 11.03 -55.05
C GLU A 351 -11.54 10.62 -53.86
N LEU A 352 -10.28 10.23 -54.11
CA LEU A 352 -9.32 9.95 -53.04
C LEU A 352 -9.03 11.19 -52.17
N LYS A 353 -8.95 12.39 -52.77
CA LYS A 353 -8.73 13.63 -52.00
C LYS A 353 -9.95 14.01 -51.16
N ASP A 354 -11.15 13.74 -51.66
CA ASP A 354 -12.38 14.01 -50.89
C ASP A 354 -12.53 12.98 -49.75
N LEU A 355 -12.19 11.70 -49.98
CA LEU A 355 -12.11 10.69 -48.91
C LEU A 355 -11.01 11.00 -47.88
N GLU A 356 -9.85 11.54 -48.31
CA GLU A 356 -8.80 12.01 -47.40
C GLU A 356 -9.29 13.18 -46.53
N ARG A 357 -10.05 14.12 -47.11
CA ARG A 357 -10.67 15.21 -46.35
C ARG A 357 -11.71 14.68 -45.35
N GLU A 358 -12.59 13.78 -45.76
CA GLU A 358 -13.59 13.18 -44.88
C GLU A 358 -12.92 12.39 -43.74
N ARG A 359 -11.85 11.65 -44.02
CA ARG A 359 -11.05 10.95 -43.00
C ARG A 359 -10.42 11.94 -42.02
N ASP A 360 -9.81 13.01 -42.52
CA ASP A 360 -9.14 14.00 -41.67
C ASP A 360 -10.16 14.82 -40.85
N GLU A 361 -11.36 15.10 -41.38
CA GLU A 361 -12.48 15.68 -40.65
C GLU A 361 -13.02 14.74 -39.58
N ALA A 362 -13.17 13.44 -39.88
CA ALA A 362 -13.57 12.44 -38.90
C ALA A 362 -12.54 12.26 -37.78
N LEU A 363 -11.24 12.32 -38.11
CA LEU A 363 -10.17 12.28 -37.12
C LEU A 363 -10.17 13.53 -36.22
N ARG A 364 -10.42 14.72 -36.79
CA ARG A 364 -10.60 15.96 -36.01
C ARG A 364 -11.81 15.89 -35.10
N ALA A 365 -12.95 15.41 -35.59
CA ALA A 365 -14.15 15.22 -34.78
C ALA A 365 -13.93 14.24 -33.63
N LYS A 366 -13.24 13.10 -33.87
CA LYS A 366 -12.84 12.17 -32.81
C LYS A 366 -11.88 12.79 -31.79
N LEU A 367 -10.93 13.61 -32.24
CA LEU A 367 -10.01 14.33 -31.34
C LEU A 367 -10.76 15.35 -30.47
N GLU A 368 -11.71 16.10 -31.02
CA GLU A 368 -12.55 17.03 -30.26
C GLU A 368 -13.47 16.31 -29.27
N GLU A 369 -14.03 15.15 -29.66
CA GLU A 369 -14.84 14.31 -28.77
C GLU A 369 -13.99 13.74 -27.63
N GLN A 370 -12.78 13.26 -27.92
CA GLN A 370 -11.83 12.83 -26.88
C GLN A 370 -11.39 13.97 -25.96
N GLN A 371 -11.25 15.20 -26.48
CA GLN A 371 -10.95 16.37 -25.67
C GLN A 371 -12.11 16.73 -24.74
N ARG A 372 -13.35 16.73 -25.24
CA ARG A 372 -14.54 16.96 -24.40
C ARG A 372 -14.71 15.89 -23.32
N ALA A 373 -14.50 14.62 -23.65
CA ALA A 373 -14.55 13.53 -22.67
C ALA A 373 -13.47 13.67 -21.59
N ARG A 374 -12.28 14.19 -21.93
CA ARG A 374 -11.23 14.49 -20.95
C ARG A 374 -11.60 15.68 -20.07
N GLU A 375 -12.14 16.75 -20.64
CA GLU A 375 -12.61 17.91 -19.87
C GLU A 375 -13.74 17.52 -18.91
N GLU A 376 -14.69 16.69 -19.34
CA GLU A 376 -15.75 16.16 -18.47
C GLU A 376 -15.17 15.34 -17.32
N LEU A 377 -14.26 14.39 -17.61
CA LEU A 377 -13.59 13.60 -16.57
C LEU A 377 -12.74 14.45 -15.62
N GLU A 378 -12.06 15.48 -16.10
CA GLU A 378 -11.31 16.42 -15.27
C GLU A 378 -12.25 17.23 -14.36
N THR A 379 -13.42 17.64 -14.86
CA THR A 379 -14.41 18.34 -14.03
C THR A 379 -15.06 17.42 -13.00
N GLU A 380 -15.30 16.14 -13.33
CA GLU A 380 -15.79 15.14 -12.38
C GLU A 380 -14.73 14.79 -11.33
N ALA A 381 -13.47 14.63 -11.74
CA ALA A 381 -12.36 14.42 -10.83
C ALA A 381 -12.15 15.62 -9.90
N ALA A 382 -12.29 16.85 -10.41
CA ALA A 382 -12.24 18.07 -9.60
C ALA A 382 -13.40 18.16 -8.59
N ARG A 383 -14.62 17.74 -8.98
CA ARG A 383 -15.75 17.65 -8.04
C ARG A 383 -15.52 16.58 -6.97
N ALA A 384 -15.08 15.39 -7.36
CA ALA A 384 -14.76 14.32 -6.41
C ALA A 384 -13.61 14.71 -5.46
N ALA A 385 -12.62 15.47 -5.94
CA ALA A 385 -11.56 16.03 -5.10
C ALA A 385 -12.08 17.07 -4.11
N ALA A 386 -13.01 17.95 -4.54
CA ALA A 386 -13.67 18.91 -3.65
C ALA A 386 -14.52 18.21 -2.58
N ASP A 387 -15.25 17.16 -2.95
CA ASP A 387 -16.04 16.37 -2.00
C ASP A 387 -15.13 15.67 -0.98
N ARG A 388 -14.02 15.04 -1.42
CA ARG A 388 -13.02 14.45 -0.51
C ARG A 388 -12.39 15.48 0.42
N ALA A 389 -12.10 16.69 -0.07
CA ALA A 389 -11.58 17.77 0.75
C ALA A 389 -12.60 18.22 1.81
N SER A 390 -13.90 18.24 1.47
CA SER A 390 -14.96 18.54 2.44
C SER A 390 -15.10 17.46 3.52
N PHE A 391 -15.04 16.18 3.15
CA PHE A 391 -15.05 15.07 4.11
C PHE A 391 -13.81 15.04 5.00
N ALA A 392 -12.64 15.39 4.46
CA ALA A 392 -11.40 15.51 5.24
C ALA A 392 -11.49 16.66 6.27
N ALA A 393 -12.07 17.79 5.88
CA ALA A 393 -12.30 18.91 6.80
C ALA A 393 -13.30 18.55 7.92
N GLU A 394 -14.41 17.88 7.60
CA GLU A 394 -15.36 17.38 8.61
C GLU A 394 -14.71 16.35 9.55
N ALA A 395 -13.87 15.46 9.04
CA ALA A 395 -13.14 14.49 9.86
C ALA A 395 -12.14 15.17 10.81
N GLN A 396 -11.44 16.21 10.35
CA GLN A 396 -10.55 17.01 11.21
C GLN A 396 -11.32 17.77 12.29
N GLU A 397 -12.50 18.33 11.98
CA GLU A 397 -13.36 18.98 12.97
C GLU A 397 -13.89 17.98 14.01
N GLN A 398 -14.25 16.76 13.60
CA GLN A 398 -14.64 15.70 14.52
C GLN A 398 -13.47 15.26 15.42
N GLN A 399 -12.27 15.19 14.88
CA GLN A 399 -11.07 14.85 15.65
C GLN A 399 -10.71 15.94 16.67
N ALA A 400 -10.77 17.21 16.28
CA ALA A 400 -10.59 18.34 17.19
C ALA A 400 -11.63 18.34 18.33
N ASN A 401 -12.90 18.05 18.01
CA ASN A 401 -13.95 17.91 19.02
C ASN A 401 -13.72 16.72 19.98
N LEU A 402 -13.13 15.62 19.51
CA LEU A 402 -12.76 14.49 20.37
C LEU A 402 -11.57 14.83 21.28
N GLU A 403 -10.61 15.63 20.80
CA GLU A 403 -9.47 16.10 21.59
C GLU A 403 -9.91 17.07 22.70
N VAL A 404 -10.84 17.99 22.40
CA VAL A 404 -11.47 18.85 23.42
C VAL A 404 -12.17 18.01 24.49
N LYS A 405 -12.97 17.01 24.08
CA LYS A 405 -13.64 16.09 25.02
C LYS A 405 -12.66 15.25 25.84
N ARG A 406 -11.53 14.85 25.26
CA ARG A 406 -10.44 14.17 26.01
C ARG A 406 -9.80 15.11 27.02
N GLY A 407 -9.58 16.38 26.67
CA GLY A 407 -9.09 17.40 27.60
C GLY A 407 -10.05 17.63 28.77
N GLU A 408 -11.36 17.69 28.50
CA GLU A 408 -12.39 17.81 29.54
C GLU A 408 -12.42 16.58 30.47
N LEU A 409 -12.27 15.36 29.93
CA LEU A 409 -12.20 14.14 30.74
C LEU A 409 -10.94 14.09 31.62
N LEU A 410 -9.79 14.49 31.08
CA LEU A 410 -8.54 14.57 31.85
C LEU A 410 -8.62 15.63 32.96
N ALA A 411 -9.30 16.76 32.71
CA ALA A 411 -9.53 17.78 33.73
C ALA A 411 -10.47 17.27 34.85
N LEU A 412 -11.49 16.47 34.50
CA LEU A 412 -12.36 15.82 35.48
C LEU A 412 -11.64 14.73 36.27
N GLU A 413 -10.72 13.99 35.66
CA GLU A 413 -9.86 13.02 36.34
C GLU A 413 -8.89 13.71 37.30
N ALA A 414 -8.24 14.79 36.88
CA ALA A 414 -7.39 15.60 37.76
C ALA A 414 -8.15 16.17 38.97
N SER A 415 -9.37 16.69 38.74
CA SER A 415 -10.25 17.16 39.83
C SER A 415 -10.66 16.03 40.77
N ARG A 416 -10.85 14.80 40.25
CA ARG A 416 -11.16 13.62 41.05
C ARG A 416 -9.95 13.17 41.87
N GLU A 417 -8.75 13.23 41.31
CA GLU A 417 -7.50 12.93 42.02
C GLU A 417 -7.25 13.95 43.15
N GLU A 418 -7.45 15.23 42.91
CA GLU A 418 -7.37 16.29 43.94
C GLU A 418 -8.40 16.06 45.06
N ALA A 419 -9.64 15.67 44.71
CA ALA A 419 -10.67 15.33 45.69
C ALA A 419 -10.31 14.07 46.50
N THR A 420 -9.60 13.10 45.92
CA THR A 420 -9.10 11.93 46.66
C THR A 420 -7.89 12.25 47.53
N LYS A 421 -7.00 13.16 47.11
CA LYS A 421 -5.89 13.65 47.95
C LYS A 421 -6.41 14.43 49.16
N ALA A 422 -7.40 15.31 48.95
CA ALA A 422 -8.05 16.04 50.05
C ALA A 422 -8.72 15.10 51.07
N LYS A 423 -9.36 14.01 50.62
CA LYS A 423 -9.90 12.97 51.51
C LYS A 423 -8.82 12.16 52.23
N GLY A 424 -7.69 11.90 51.57
CA GLY A 424 -6.54 11.21 52.17
C GLY A 424 -5.89 12.04 53.28
N GLU A 425 -5.76 13.35 53.09
CA GLU A 425 -5.23 14.27 54.11
C GLU A 425 -6.16 14.41 55.33
N GLU A 426 -7.48 14.30 55.12
CA GLU A 426 -8.48 14.32 56.20
C GLU A 426 -8.49 12.99 57.00
N GLU A 427 -8.34 11.84 56.34
CA GLU A 427 -8.15 10.54 57.01
C GLU A 427 -6.82 10.46 57.76
N GLN A 428 -5.78 11.12 57.25
CA GLN A 428 -4.47 11.14 57.91
C GLN A 428 -4.49 12.00 59.18
N ARG A 429 -5.22 13.12 59.19
CA ARG A 429 -5.47 13.91 60.41
C ARG A 429 -6.24 13.13 61.47
N LEU A 430 -7.22 12.32 61.07
CA LEU A 430 -7.97 11.44 61.97
C LEU A 430 -7.13 10.28 62.52
N ARG A 431 -6.17 9.78 61.75
CA ARG A 431 -5.21 8.76 62.21
C ARG A 431 -4.17 9.34 63.17
N ASP A 432 -3.69 10.55 62.92
CA ASP A 432 -2.73 11.22 63.79
C ASP A 432 -3.38 11.63 65.15
N GLU A 433 -4.68 11.94 65.18
CA GLU A 433 -5.45 12.11 66.42
C GLU A 433 -5.68 10.79 67.18
N GLN A 434 -5.81 9.67 66.48
CA GLN A 434 -5.98 8.34 67.09
C GLN A 434 -4.66 7.72 67.56
N ALA A 435 -3.53 8.08 66.96
CA ALA A 435 -2.19 7.63 67.34
C ALA A 435 -1.75 8.13 68.73
N CYS A 436 -2.33 9.23 69.23
CA CYS A 436 -2.06 9.73 70.58
C CYS A 436 -2.73 8.93 71.71
N GLN A 437 -3.58 7.92 71.44
CA GLN A 437 -4.37 7.25 72.48
C GLN A 437 -4.03 5.78 72.81
N VAL A 438 -3.13 5.08 72.10
CA VAL A 438 -2.95 3.64 72.34
C VAL A 438 -1.52 3.27 72.75
N ALA A 439 -1.23 3.56 74.02
CA ALA A 439 -0.15 2.92 74.78
C ALA A 439 -0.61 1.57 75.39
N ALA A 440 -1.06 0.62 74.57
CA ALA A 440 -1.43 -0.73 75.02
C ALA A 440 -0.74 -1.81 74.16
N ALA A 441 0.51 -2.09 74.53
CA ALA A 441 1.43 -3.02 73.89
C ALA A 441 1.02 -4.49 74.06
N GLY A 442 1.29 -5.30 73.02
CA GLY A 442 1.55 -6.74 73.17
C GLY A 442 1.04 -7.62 72.03
N GLU A 443 -0.23 -7.46 71.64
CA GLU A 443 -0.90 -8.41 70.73
C GLU A 443 -0.79 -8.05 69.25
N GLU A 444 -0.61 -6.77 68.90
CA GLU A 444 -0.40 -6.35 67.50
C GLU A 444 0.93 -6.81 66.92
N ARG A 445 1.98 -6.99 67.75
CA ARG A 445 3.27 -7.50 67.26
C ARG A 445 3.21 -8.96 66.82
N ALA A 446 2.29 -9.75 67.36
CA ALA A 446 2.08 -11.13 66.93
C ALA A 446 1.26 -11.19 65.63
N ARG A 447 0.26 -10.32 65.47
CA ARG A 447 -0.53 -10.21 64.22
C ARG A 447 0.29 -9.64 63.06
N LEU A 448 1.12 -8.63 63.31
CA LEU A 448 2.03 -8.07 62.30
C LEU A 448 3.12 -9.08 61.90
N ALA A 449 3.52 -9.98 62.79
CA ALA A 449 4.44 -11.07 62.45
C ALA A 449 3.78 -12.17 61.60
N GLU A 450 2.51 -12.52 61.87
CA GLU A 450 1.73 -13.42 61.02
C GLU A 450 1.41 -12.79 59.65
N GLU A 451 1.06 -11.50 59.59
CA GLU A 451 0.85 -10.77 58.33
C GLU A 451 2.16 -10.66 57.53
N ALA A 452 3.30 -10.44 58.17
CA ALA A 452 4.59 -10.45 57.50
C ALA A 452 4.95 -11.85 56.94
N GLN A 453 4.56 -12.94 57.62
CA GLN A 453 4.72 -14.30 57.10
C GLN A 453 3.76 -14.60 55.95
N GLN A 454 2.53 -14.11 55.99
CA GLN A 454 1.57 -14.25 54.89
C GLN A 454 2.01 -13.46 53.65
N GLN A 455 2.55 -12.25 53.83
CA GLN A 455 3.13 -11.47 52.73
C GLN A 455 4.38 -12.12 52.15
N ALA A 456 5.23 -12.72 52.97
CA ALA A 456 6.38 -13.48 52.47
C ALA A 456 5.94 -14.70 51.64
N ALA A 457 4.93 -15.45 52.10
CA ALA A 457 4.37 -16.58 51.36
C ALA A 457 3.66 -16.14 50.06
N GLU A 458 2.98 -14.99 50.05
CA GLU A 458 2.37 -14.44 48.86
C GLU A 458 3.41 -13.98 47.83
N LEU A 459 4.51 -13.36 48.29
CA LEU A 459 5.63 -12.99 47.42
C LEU A 459 6.34 -14.20 46.84
N GLU A 460 6.46 -15.29 47.59
CA GLU A 460 7.01 -16.56 47.10
C GLU A 460 6.09 -17.17 46.03
N ARG A 461 4.77 -17.15 46.26
CA ARG A 461 3.77 -17.58 45.27
C ARG A 461 3.79 -16.73 44.00
N ARG A 462 3.94 -15.41 44.11
CA ARG A 462 4.10 -14.51 42.96
C ARG A 462 5.41 -14.75 42.21
N ARG A 463 6.49 -15.14 42.90
CA ARG A 463 7.74 -15.54 42.25
C ARG A 463 7.59 -16.84 41.47
N GLU A 464 6.90 -17.83 42.03
CA GLU A 464 6.57 -19.07 41.32
C GLU A 464 5.67 -18.84 40.11
N GLU A 465 4.67 -17.95 40.23
CA GLU A 465 3.81 -17.55 39.11
C GLU A 465 4.58 -16.81 38.01
N LEU A 466 5.51 -15.91 38.37
CA LEU A 466 6.37 -15.24 37.39
C LEU A 466 7.32 -16.23 36.69
N GLN A 467 7.90 -17.19 37.42
CA GLN A 467 8.72 -18.25 36.84
C GLN A 467 7.91 -19.17 35.92
N ALA A 468 6.65 -19.48 36.27
CA ALA A 468 5.77 -20.24 35.40
C ALA A 468 5.38 -19.47 34.12
N LEU A 469 5.20 -18.15 34.22
CA LEU A 469 4.94 -17.28 33.08
C LEU A 469 6.18 -17.11 32.18
N GLU A 470 7.37 -17.04 32.75
CA GLU A 470 8.63 -17.04 32.00
C GLU A 470 8.83 -18.38 31.27
N ALA A 471 8.61 -19.51 31.95
CA ALA A 471 8.65 -20.84 31.31
C ALA A 471 7.61 -20.96 30.17
N ALA A 472 6.39 -20.45 30.36
CA ALA A 472 5.36 -20.44 29.33
C ALA A 472 5.74 -19.54 28.13
N ARG A 473 6.43 -18.41 28.37
CA ARG A 473 6.97 -17.54 27.31
C ARG A 473 8.10 -18.22 26.55
N GLU A 474 8.97 -18.95 27.24
CA GLU A 474 10.04 -19.73 26.59
C GLU A 474 9.47 -20.89 25.75
N GLU A 475 8.44 -21.58 26.23
CA GLU A 475 7.74 -22.61 25.44
C GLU A 475 7.04 -22.01 24.21
N ALA A 476 6.38 -20.86 24.36
CA ALA A 476 5.77 -20.15 23.24
C ALA A 476 6.81 -19.63 22.22
N ALA A 477 7.98 -19.19 22.69
CA ALA A 477 9.09 -18.81 21.82
C ALA A 477 9.64 -20.01 21.05
N LYS A 478 9.80 -21.17 21.71
CA LYS A 478 10.21 -22.43 21.07
C LYS A 478 9.18 -22.90 20.05
N SER A 479 7.88 -22.86 20.36
CA SER A 479 6.84 -23.26 19.40
C SER A 479 6.78 -22.33 18.19
N SER A 480 6.95 -21.01 18.40
CA SER A 480 7.04 -20.03 17.32
C SER A 480 8.26 -20.27 16.43
N GLN A 481 9.41 -20.64 17.01
CA GLN A 481 10.62 -20.98 16.26
C GLN A 481 10.44 -22.27 15.45
N GLU A 482 9.83 -23.31 16.02
CA GLU A 482 9.51 -24.56 15.30
C GLU A 482 8.51 -24.33 14.15
N GLU A 483 7.51 -23.46 14.34
CA GLU A 483 6.58 -23.06 13.27
C GLU A 483 7.27 -22.28 12.15
N GLN A 484 8.20 -21.39 12.48
CA GLN A 484 9.02 -20.69 11.48
C GLN A 484 9.92 -21.65 10.70
N GLU A 485 10.49 -22.67 11.35
CA GLU A 485 11.28 -23.70 10.68
C GLU A 485 10.41 -24.56 9.76
N ARG A 486 9.23 -25.00 10.21
CA ARG A 486 8.27 -25.72 9.35
C ARG A 486 7.81 -24.89 8.16
N PHE A 487 7.61 -23.59 8.35
CA PHE A 487 7.26 -22.68 7.26
C PHE A 487 8.39 -22.56 6.24
N ARG A 488 9.65 -22.48 6.69
CA ARG A 488 10.83 -22.47 5.81
C ARG A 488 10.98 -23.79 5.06
N GLU A 489 10.76 -24.93 5.71
CA GLU A 489 10.81 -26.25 5.09
C GLU A 489 9.72 -26.43 4.03
N LEU A 490 8.48 -26.00 4.31
CA LEU A 490 7.39 -26.02 3.34
C LEU A 490 7.68 -25.12 2.14
N HIS A 491 8.19 -23.91 2.36
CA HIS A 491 8.58 -23.01 1.27
C HIS A 491 9.73 -23.58 0.44
N GLN A 492 10.70 -24.26 1.06
CA GLN A 492 11.76 -24.97 0.33
C GLN A 492 11.20 -26.11 -0.51
N LEU A 493 10.29 -26.91 0.03
CA LEU A 493 9.62 -27.99 -0.71
C LEU A 493 8.77 -27.46 -1.87
N GLU A 494 8.06 -26.35 -1.69
CA GLU A 494 7.29 -25.71 -2.76
C GLU A 494 8.21 -25.13 -3.85
N SER A 495 9.33 -24.52 -3.47
CA SER A 495 10.32 -24.07 -4.46
C SER A 495 10.94 -25.23 -5.25
N ALA A 496 11.23 -26.35 -4.59
CA ALA A 496 11.75 -27.56 -5.26
C ALA A 496 10.73 -28.17 -6.22
N ARG A 497 9.44 -28.22 -5.84
CA ARG A 497 8.36 -28.66 -6.74
C ARG A 497 8.19 -27.72 -7.92
N ALA A 498 8.26 -26.40 -7.69
CA ALA A 498 8.16 -25.42 -8.76
C ALA A 498 9.35 -25.53 -9.75
N GLU A 499 10.56 -25.83 -9.26
CA GLU A 499 11.72 -26.11 -10.12
C GLU A 499 11.56 -27.42 -10.89
N GLU A 500 11.02 -28.46 -10.27
CA GLU A 500 10.71 -29.73 -10.92
C GLU A 500 9.67 -29.54 -12.04
N GLU A 501 8.58 -28.81 -11.78
CA GLU A 501 7.57 -28.46 -12.78
C GLU A 501 8.14 -27.60 -13.94
N ARG A 502 9.06 -26.67 -13.64
CA ARG A 502 9.77 -25.91 -14.69
C ARG A 502 10.66 -26.82 -15.53
N SER A 503 11.32 -27.80 -14.92
CA SER A 503 12.15 -28.78 -15.63
C SER A 503 11.32 -29.71 -16.51
N GLN A 504 10.13 -30.12 -16.04
CA GLN A 504 9.19 -30.94 -16.81
C GLN A 504 8.62 -30.17 -18.00
N ARG A 505 8.22 -28.91 -17.82
CA ARG A 505 7.75 -28.06 -18.93
C ARG A 505 8.84 -27.75 -19.95
N ALA A 506 10.09 -27.59 -19.50
CA ALA A 506 11.23 -27.43 -20.40
C ALA A 506 11.47 -28.71 -21.23
N ALA A 507 11.43 -29.89 -20.58
CA ALA A 507 11.57 -31.17 -21.28
C ALA A 507 10.41 -31.44 -22.26
N GLU A 508 9.17 -31.07 -21.90
CA GLU A 508 8.01 -31.15 -22.80
C GLU A 508 8.15 -30.21 -24.01
N ALA A 509 8.66 -28.99 -23.80
CA ALA A 509 8.92 -28.04 -24.88
C ALA A 509 10.02 -28.53 -25.84
N GLU A 510 11.11 -29.11 -25.31
CA GLU A 510 12.16 -29.74 -26.13
C GLU A 510 11.61 -30.94 -26.92
N ALA A 511 10.74 -31.76 -26.31
CA ALA A 511 10.09 -32.88 -27.00
C ALA A 511 9.18 -32.38 -28.15
N GLN A 512 8.42 -31.31 -27.93
CA GLN A 512 7.58 -30.69 -28.98
C GLN A 512 8.43 -30.09 -30.11
N GLN A 513 9.58 -29.46 -29.79
CA GLN A 513 10.52 -28.98 -30.81
C GLN A 513 11.08 -30.15 -31.63
N ALA A 514 11.51 -31.24 -30.98
CA ALA A 514 12.00 -32.43 -31.68
C ALA A 514 10.92 -33.06 -32.58
N GLU A 515 9.66 -33.09 -32.14
CA GLU A 515 8.54 -33.57 -32.95
C GLU A 515 8.29 -32.66 -34.17
N MET A 516 8.39 -31.34 -33.99
CA MET A 516 8.26 -30.39 -35.10
C MET A 516 9.42 -30.48 -36.10
N GLU A 517 10.64 -30.77 -35.63
CA GLU A 517 11.79 -31.04 -36.50
C GLU A 517 11.64 -32.35 -37.27
N GLN A 518 11.10 -33.40 -36.65
CA GLN A 518 10.75 -34.65 -37.36
C GLN A 518 9.70 -34.40 -38.43
N LYS A 519 8.62 -33.64 -38.12
CA LYS A 519 7.60 -33.28 -39.12
C LYS A 519 8.16 -32.42 -40.25
N ARG A 520 9.13 -31.54 -39.97
CA ARG A 520 9.86 -30.77 -41.00
C ARG A 520 10.71 -31.67 -41.89
N ALA A 521 11.39 -32.67 -41.33
CA ALA A 521 12.16 -33.64 -42.09
C ALA A 521 11.26 -34.52 -42.99
N GLU A 522 10.12 -34.97 -42.47
CA GLU A 522 9.12 -35.72 -43.25
C GLU A 522 8.52 -34.88 -44.40
N LEU A 523 8.26 -33.58 -44.17
CA LEU A 523 7.80 -32.68 -45.23
C LEU A 523 8.86 -32.47 -46.32
N LEU A 524 10.14 -32.37 -45.96
CA LEU A 524 11.24 -32.28 -46.92
C LEU A 524 11.39 -33.56 -47.76
N GLU A 525 11.21 -34.74 -47.17
CA GLU A 525 11.20 -36.00 -47.92
C GLU A 525 10.00 -36.08 -48.90
N LEU A 526 8.82 -35.60 -48.48
CA LEU A 526 7.65 -35.54 -49.35
C LEU A 526 7.80 -34.52 -50.49
N GLU A 527 8.49 -33.41 -50.26
CA GLU A 527 8.84 -32.44 -51.30
C GLU A 527 9.82 -33.03 -52.31
N GLN A 528 10.87 -33.73 -51.86
CA GLN A 528 11.78 -34.44 -52.77
C GLN A 528 11.04 -35.50 -53.61
N GLN A 529 10.12 -36.25 -53.01
CA GLN A 529 9.31 -37.22 -53.76
C GLN A 529 8.43 -36.53 -54.82
N ARG A 530 7.91 -35.34 -54.54
CA ARG A 530 7.13 -34.55 -55.52
C ARG A 530 7.99 -34.03 -56.65
N GLU A 531 9.20 -33.56 -56.36
CA GLU A 531 10.15 -33.11 -57.38
C GLU A 531 10.59 -34.24 -58.29
N ASP A 532 10.84 -35.44 -57.75
CA ASP A 532 11.21 -36.61 -58.55
C ASP A 532 10.06 -37.08 -59.46
N VAL A 533 8.82 -37.06 -58.95
CA VAL A 533 7.62 -37.34 -59.78
C VAL A 533 7.44 -36.28 -60.86
N GLN A 534 7.75 -35.01 -60.58
CA GLN A 534 7.65 -33.92 -61.55
C GLN A 534 8.73 -34.01 -62.64
N ARG A 535 9.96 -34.40 -62.28
CA ARG A 535 11.03 -34.70 -63.24
C ARG A 535 10.68 -35.88 -64.12
N GLN A 536 10.06 -36.92 -63.56
CA GLN A 536 9.63 -38.09 -64.33
C GLN A 536 8.53 -37.74 -65.34
N ARG A 537 7.57 -36.87 -64.95
CA ARG A 537 6.57 -36.34 -65.91
C ARG A 537 7.19 -35.52 -67.03
N GLN A 538 8.19 -34.70 -66.73
CA GLN A 538 8.89 -33.91 -67.76
C GLN A 538 9.67 -34.80 -68.74
N GLN A 539 10.21 -35.93 -68.28
CA GLN A 539 10.86 -36.93 -69.15
C GLN A 539 9.83 -37.64 -70.03
N ASP A 540 8.70 -38.07 -69.46
CA ASP A 540 7.63 -38.71 -70.21
C ASP A 540 7.02 -37.77 -71.29
N GLU A 541 6.88 -36.48 -70.98
CA GLU A 541 6.40 -35.46 -71.92
C GLU A 541 7.37 -35.24 -73.10
N GLN A 542 8.68 -35.31 -72.85
CA GLN A 542 9.70 -35.24 -73.90
C GLN A 542 9.64 -36.45 -74.84
N GLU A 543 9.42 -37.65 -74.30
CA GLU A 543 9.29 -38.88 -75.11
C GLU A 543 8.03 -38.88 -75.99
N VAL A 544 6.93 -38.29 -75.51
CA VAL A 544 5.70 -38.12 -76.31
C VAL A 544 5.93 -37.13 -77.45
N HIS A 545 6.66 -36.04 -77.20
CA HIS A 545 6.95 -35.03 -78.23
C HIS A 545 7.84 -35.59 -79.34
N GLU A 546 8.85 -36.41 -79.01
CA GLU A 546 9.70 -37.07 -80.00
C GLU A 546 8.95 -38.12 -80.85
N ARG A 547 7.91 -38.77 -80.29
CA ARG A 547 7.04 -39.68 -81.07
C ARG A 547 6.18 -38.92 -82.06
N GLN A 548 5.62 -37.78 -81.67
CA GLN A 548 4.76 -36.97 -82.54
C GLN A 548 5.52 -36.38 -83.74
N GLU A 549 6.80 -36.01 -83.56
CA GLU A 549 7.63 -35.53 -84.67
C GLU A 549 7.97 -36.62 -85.70
N ARG A 550 8.10 -37.88 -85.26
CA ARG A 550 8.34 -39.03 -86.16
C ARG A 550 7.10 -39.38 -86.99
N GLU A 551 5.91 -39.22 -86.43
CA GLU A 551 4.63 -39.42 -87.13
C GLU A 551 4.34 -38.29 -88.13
N ALA A 552 4.68 -37.04 -87.79
CA ALA A 552 4.55 -35.89 -88.69
C ALA A 552 5.48 -35.99 -89.92
N ALA A 553 6.67 -36.59 -89.75
CA ALA A 553 7.60 -36.84 -90.86
C ALA A 553 7.08 -37.92 -91.85
N GLN A 554 6.36 -38.93 -91.36
CA GLN A 554 5.77 -39.99 -92.20
C GLN A 554 4.53 -39.51 -92.97
N ALA A 555 3.72 -38.61 -92.39
CA ALA A 555 2.56 -38.02 -93.05
C ALA A 555 2.91 -37.04 -94.20
N ALA A 556 4.14 -36.51 -94.23
CA ALA A 556 4.62 -35.65 -95.31
C ALA A 556 4.98 -36.45 -96.59
N GLU A 557 5.32 -37.74 -96.46
CA GLU A 557 5.73 -38.61 -97.56
C GLU A 557 4.52 -39.15 -98.36
N GLU A 558 3.38 -39.36 -97.69
CA GLU A 558 2.13 -39.84 -98.30
C GLU A 558 1.40 -38.77 -99.15
N ARG A 559 1.66 -37.48 -98.90
CA ARG A 559 1.08 -36.36 -99.68
C ARG A 559 1.64 -36.23 -101.10
N SER A 560 2.74 -36.93 -101.40
CA SER A 560 3.38 -36.97 -102.73
C SER A 560 2.62 -37.87 -103.73
N GLN A 561 1.78 -38.81 -103.26
CA GLN A 561 1.13 -39.81 -104.12
C GLN A 561 -0.29 -39.45 -104.59
N LEU A 562 -0.90 -38.36 -104.09
CA LEU A 562 -2.29 -37.97 -104.36
C LEU A 562 -2.46 -36.92 -105.49
N ALA A 563 -1.44 -36.70 -106.33
CA ALA A 563 -1.51 -35.75 -107.44
C ALA A 563 -2.21 -36.31 -108.71
N ALA A 564 -2.56 -37.60 -108.74
CA ALA A 564 -3.20 -38.25 -109.90
C ALA A 564 -4.75 -38.22 -109.90
N ASP A 565 -5.40 -37.82 -108.79
CA ASP A 565 -6.87 -37.84 -108.62
C ASP A 565 -7.57 -36.48 -108.87
N THR A 566 -6.88 -35.52 -109.49
CA THR A 566 -7.32 -34.11 -109.55
C THR A 566 -8.42 -33.80 -110.58
N GLU A 567 -8.85 -34.73 -111.42
CA GLU A 567 -9.97 -34.51 -112.35
C GLU A 567 -11.35 -34.91 -111.81
N ARG A 568 -11.45 -35.74 -110.76
CA ARG A 568 -12.73 -36.02 -110.06
C ARG A 568 -13.10 -34.95 -109.02
N GLN A 569 -12.12 -34.17 -108.55
CA GLN A 569 -12.31 -33.15 -107.52
C GLN A 569 -12.99 -31.87 -108.03
N ARG A 570 -13.06 -31.62 -109.35
CA ARG A 570 -13.67 -30.37 -109.85
C ARG A 570 -15.19 -30.30 -109.68
N VAL A 571 -15.89 -31.43 -109.59
CA VAL A 571 -17.35 -31.46 -109.31
C VAL A 571 -17.63 -31.51 -107.79
N GLU A 572 -16.77 -32.17 -107.00
CA GLU A 572 -16.84 -32.09 -105.53
C GLU A 572 -16.45 -30.71 -104.99
N LEU A 573 -15.58 -29.94 -105.66
CA LEU A 573 -15.18 -28.60 -105.21
C LEU A 573 -16.33 -27.58 -105.24
N GLU A 574 -17.35 -27.75 -106.09
CA GLU A 574 -18.53 -26.88 -106.06
C GLU A 574 -19.49 -27.23 -104.92
N GLN A 575 -19.61 -28.53 -104.56
CA GLN A 575 -20.36 -28.96 -103.37
C GLN A 575 -19.62 -28.61 -102.08
N ARG A 576 -18.29 -28.77 -102.06
CA ARG A 576 -17.42 -28.35 -100.96
C ARG A 576 -17.37 -26.85 -100.79
N LYS A 577 -17.54 -26.03 -101.84
CA LYS A 577 -17.66 -24.57 -101.67
C LYS A 577 -18.93 -24.17 -100.89
N LEU A 578 -20.04 -24.86 -101.13
CA LEU A 578 -21.28 -24.64 -100.38
C LEU A 578 -21.20 -25.20 -98.95
N GLU A 579 -20.52 -26.32 -98.74
CA GLU A 579 -20.24 -26.85 -97.40
C GLU A 579 -19.21 -25.99 -96.64
N LEU A 580 -18.21 -25.44 -97.32
CA LEU A 580 -17.25 -24.48 -96.76
C LEU A 580 -17.93 -23.18 -96.38
N GLN A 581 -18.88 -22.65 -97.17
CA GLN A 581 -19.66 -21.48 -96.76
C GLN A 581 -20.55 -21.74 -95.54
N LYS A 582 -21.09 -22.97 -95.39
CA LYS A 582 -21.83 -23.36 -94.18
C LYS A 582 -20.90 -23.53 -92.98
N LEU A 583 -19.74 -24.14 -93.18
CA LEU A 583 -18.73 -24.29 -92.13
C LEU A 583 -18.10 -22.96 -91.75
N GLU A 584 -17.93 -22.02 -92.68
CA GLU A 584 -17.50 -20.64 -92.41
C GLU A 584 -18.57 -19.90 -91.60
N ALA A 585 -19.86 -20.02 -91.95
CA ALA A 585 -20.94 -19.45 -91.15
C ALA A 585 -21.04 -20.08 -89.74
N GLU A 586 -20.86 -21.39 -89.63
CA GLU A 586 -20.82 -22.09 -88.34
C GLU A 586 -19.56 -21.73 -87.53
N GLN A 587 -18.42 -21.49 -88.19
CA GLN A 587 -17.19 -21.02 -87.55
C GLN A 587 -17.30 -19.55 -87.10
N GLU A 588 -17.98 -18.69 -87.88
CA GLU A 588 -18.28 -17.32 -87.48
C GLU A 588 -19.26 -17.28 -86.30
N GLU A 589 -20.29 -18.13 -86.30
CA GLU A 589 -21.19 -18.28 -85.15
C GLU A 589 -20.48 -18.87 -83.92
N ALA A 590 -19.60 -19.85 -84.10
CA ALA A 590 -18.78 -20.39 -83.03
C ALA A 590 -17.76 -19.36 -82.50
N ALA A 591 -17.19 -18.53 -83.37
CA ALA A 591 -16.30 -17.43 -82.99
C ALA A 591 -17.07 -16.35 -82.21
N ARG A 592 -18.31 -16.03 -82.60
CA ARG A 592 -19.17 -15.12 -81.83
C ARG A 592 -19.52 -15.70 -80.46
N ARG A 593 -19.86 -17.00 -80.39
CA ARG A 593 -20.11 -17.65 -79.09
C ARG A 593 -18.88 -17.67 -78.20
N ARG A 594 -17.68 -17.89 -78.76
CA ARG A 594 -16.42 -17.80 -78.01
C ARG A 594 -16.14 -16.39 -77.54
N LEU A 595 -16.39 -15.37 -78.36
CA LEU A 595 -16.24 -13.98 -77.97
C LEU A 595 -17.22 -13.60 -76.85
N ASP A 596 -18.48 -14.03 -76.95
CA ASP A 596 -19.50 -13.81 -75.91
C ASP A 596 -19.15 -14.56 -74.61
N GLU A 597 -18.61 -15.78 -74.71
CA GLU A 597 -18.12 -16.56 -73.57
C GLU A 597 -16.87 -15.93 -72.95
N GLU A 598 -15.94 -15.39 -73.74
CA GLU A 598 -14.78 -14.66 -73.26
C GLU A 598 -15.18 -13.34 -72.59
N GLN A 599 -16.15 -12.62 -73.15
CA GLN A 599 -16.72 -11.43 -72.51
C GLN A 599 -17.39 -11.78 -71.19
N ARG A 600 -18.17 -12.86 -71.12
CA ARG A 600 -18.75 -13.34 -69.85
C ARG A 600 -17.68 -13.74 -68.84
N ARG A 601 -16.66 -14.48 -69.26
CA ARG A 601 -15.51 -14.83 -68.39
C ARG A 601 -14.78 -13.59 -67.90
N SER A 602 -14.59 -12.56 -68.73
CA SER A 602 -13.97 -11.31 -68.29
C SER A 602 -14.84 -10.55 -67.30
N GLN A 603 -16.16 -10.56 -67.47
CA GLN A 603 -17.11 -9.93 -66.53
C GLN A 603 -17.17 -10.71 -65.21
N GLU A 604 -17.15 -12.04 -65.25
CA GLU A 604 -17.08 -12.89 -64.06
C GLU A 604 -15.76 -12.70 -63.31
N LEU A 605 -14.64 -12.59 -64.02
CA LEU A 605 -13.34 -12.31 -63.41
C LEU A 605 -13.28 -10.91 -62.79
N GLN A 606 -13.87 -9.90 -63.44
CA GLN A 606 -13.99 -8.55 -62.89
C GLN A 606 -14.88 -8.54 -61.63
N ALA A 607 -16.04 -9.21 -61.67
CA ALA A 607 -16.91 -9.33 -60.51
C ALA A 607 -16.22 -10.05 -59.33
N LEU A 608 -15.49 -11.14 -59.59
CA LEU A 608 -14.70 -11.83 -58.56
C LEU A 608 -13.56 -10.96 -58.02
N GLN A 609 -12.93 -10.13 -58.85
CA GLN A 609 -11.92 -9.17 -58.38
C GLN A 609 -12.53 -8.09 -57.49
N GLU A 610 -13.70 -7.56 -57.83
CA GLU A 610 -14.43 -6.58 -57.01
C GLU A 610 -14.90 -7.18 -55.68
N GLU A 611 -15.39 -8.43 -55.69
CA GLU A 611 -15.75 -9.17 -54.47
C GLU A 611 -14.52 -9.38 -53.57
N LEU A 612 -13.39 -9.83 -54.13
CA LEU A 612 -12.14 -9.99 -53.38
C LEU A 612 -11.59 -8.66 -52.84
N GLN A 613 -11.78 -7.56 -53.56
CA GLN A 613 -11.42 -6.23 -53.08
C GLN A 613 -12.33 -5.81 -51.91
N CYS A 614 -13.64 -6.01 -52.03
CA CYS A 614 -14.58 -5.75 -50.95
C CYS A 614 -14.27 -6.58 -49.69
N GLU A 615 -13.93 -7.87 -49.85
CA GLU A 615 -13.52 -8.73 -48.73
C GLU A 615 -12.21 -8.25 -48.08
N ARG A 616 -11.22 -7.83 -48.88
CA ARG A 616 -9.97 -7.25 -48.37
C ARG A 616 -10.22 -5.97 -47.56
N ASP A 617 -11.06 -5.08 -48.07
CA ASP A 617 -11.39 -3.83 -47.40
C ASP A 617 -12.18 -4.07 -46.09
N LEU A 618 -13.07 -5.07 -46.08
CA LEU A 618 -13.78 -5.48 -44.87
C LEU A 618 -12.80 -6.03 -43.81
N VAL A 619 -11.86 -6.88 -44.20
CA VAL A 619 -10.84 -7.42 -43.30
C VAL A 619 -9.91 -6.33 -42.78
N LEU A 620 -9.57 -5.33 -43.60
CA LEU A 620 -8.79 -4.17 -43.17
C LEU A 620 -9.55 -3.33 -42.14
N LYS A 621 -10.84 -3.04 -42.37
CA LYS A 621 -11.69 -2.34 -41.39
C LYS A 621 -11.77 -3.11 -40.06
N GLN A 622 -11.98 -4.43 -40.11
CA GLN A 622 -11.99 -5.26 -38.91
C GLN A 622 -10.65 -5.24 -38.16
N ARG A 623 -9.52 -5.23 -38.87
CA ARG A 623 -8.19 -5.10 -38.25
C ARG A 623 -7.96 -3.72 -37.63
N GLU A 624 -8.46 -2.66 -38.24
CA GLU A 624 -8.40 -1.30 -37.69
C GLU A 624 -9.28 -1.15 -36.44
N GLU A 625 -10.48 -1.71 -36.47
CA GLU A 625 -11.37 -1.77 -35.29
C GLU A 625 -10.74 -2.56 -34.14
N GLN A 626 -10.12 -3.71 -34.43
CA GLN A 626 -9.40 -4.50 -33.43
C GLN A 626 -8.19 -3.76 -32.87
N LYS A 627 -7.46 -3.01 -33.71
CA LYS A 627 -6.34 -2.15 -33.25
C LYS A 627 -6.82 -1.02 -32.35
N LEU A 628 -7.88 -0.31 -32.74
CA LEU A 628 -8.47 0.75 -31.92
C LEU A 628 -9.00 0.21 -30.58
N ALA A 629 -9.64 -0.96 -30.59
CA ALA A 629 -10.08 -1.63 -29.37
C ALA A 629 -8.89 -2.02 -28.47
N ALA A 630 -7.81 -2.56 -29.06
CA ALA A 630 -6.60 -2.91 -28.33
C ALA A 630 -5.90 -1.67 -27.73
N GLU A 631 -5.81 -0.57 -28.50
CA GLU A 631 -5.25 0.71 -28.03
C GLU A 631 -6.09 1.32 -26.90
N SER A 632 -7.43 1.23 -26.97
CA SER A 632 -8.33 1.67 -25.90
C SER A 632 -8.10 0.87 -24.62
N VAL A 633 -8.06 -0.46 -24.71
CA VAL A 633 -7.82 -1.36 -23.58
C VAL A 633 -6.42 -1.12 -22.98
N GLN A 634 -5.41 -0.94 -23.82
CA GLN A 634 -4.05 -0.60 -23.37
C GLN A 634 -4.01 0.77 -22.67
N GLY A 635 -4.75 1.76 -23.18
CA GLY A 635 -4.90 3.07 -22.54
C GLY A 635 -5.56 2.99 -21.16
N GLU A 636 -6.60 2.18 -21.00
CA GLU A 636 -7.25 1.93 -19.70
C GLU A 636 -6.32 1.21 -18.73
N HIS A 637 -5.56 0.21 -19.19
CA HIS A 637 -4.57 -0.46 -18.36
C HIS A 637 -3.46 0.49 -17.90
N GLN A 638 -2.99 1.40 -18.76
CA GLN A 638 -2.02 2.41 -18.37
C GLN A 638 -2.59 3.41 -17.35
N ARG A 639 -3.87 3.77 -17.45
CA ARG A 639 -4.54 4.62 -16.44
C ARG A 639 -4.63 3.91 -15.10
N ARG A 640 -5.13 2.67 -15.09
CA ARG A 640 -5.21 1.87 -13.85
C ARG A 640 -3.83 1.62 -13.23
N ALA A 641 -2.80 1.42 -14.05
CA ALA A 641 -1.42 1.29 -13.56
C ALA A 641 -0.94 2.58 -12.87
N ARG A 642 -1.18 3.75 -13.47
CA ARG A 642 -0.85 5.04 -12.86
C ARG A 642 -1.65 5.31 -11.58
N GLU A 643 -2.95 4.99 -11.57
CA GLU A 643 -3.79 5.10 -10.38
C GLU A 643 -3.28 4.20 -9.23
N LEU A 644 -2.84 2.99 -9.54
CA LEU A 644 -2.24 2.08 -8.55
C LEU A 644 -0.87 2.58 -8.07
N GLU A 645 -0.04 3.14 -8.95
CA GLU A 645 1.24 3.77 -8.58
C GLU A 645 1.00 5.00 -7.68
N GLU A 646 0.01 5.84 -7.99
CA GLU A 646 -0.37 6.98 -7.16
C GLU A 646 -0.90 6.53 -5.79
N GLN A 647 -1.73 5.48 -5.74
CA GLN A 647 -2.19 4.89 -4.47
C GLN A 647 -1.04 4.31 -3.65
N GLN A 648 -0.08 3.63 -4.29
CA GLN A 648 1.11 3.12 -3.61
C GLN A 648 1.99 4.26 -3.07
N ALA A 649 2.21 5.31 -3.86
CA ALA A 649 2.94 6.49 -3.43
C ALA A 649 2.25 7.21 -2.27
N GLN A 650 0.92 7.29 -2.27
CA GLN A 650 0.15 7.85 -1.14
C GLN A 650 0.29 7.00 0.13
N LEU A 651 0.23 5.67 0.01
CA LEU A 651 0.43 4.76 1.15
C LEU A 651 1.86 4.82 1.68
N GLU A 652 2.87 4.93 0.82
CA GLU A 652 4.26 5.10 1.22
C GLU A 652 4.50 6.44 1.91
N ALA A 653 3.90 7.53 1.41
CA ALA A 653 3.96 8.83 2.06
C ALA A 653 3.27 8.81 3.44
N GLN A 654 2.13 8.13 3.57
CA GLN A 654 1.46 7.93 4.87
C GLN A 654 2.32 7.10 5.83
N LYS A 655 2.97 6.05 5.35
CA LYS A 655 3.91 5.25 6.15
C LYS A 655 5.10 6.08 6.61
N GLN A 656 5.70 6.88 5.74
CA GLN A 656 6.81 7.76 6.10
C GLN A 656 6.39 8.84 7.11
N MET A 657 5.17 9.39 7.00
CA MET A 657 4.64 10.30 8.01
C MET A 657 4.42 9.60 9.37
N LEU A 658 3.91 8.37 9.35
CA LEU A 658 3.75 7.58 10.58
C LEU A 658 5.09 7.20 11.18
N GLU A 659 6.05 6.74 10.39
CA GLU A 659 7.41 6.39 10.82
C GLU A 659 8.15 7.59 11.37
N SER A 660 8.03 8.78 10.75
CA SER A 660 8.61 10.01 11.30
C SER A 660 7.90 10.45 12.59
N SER A 661 6.58 10.31 12.68
CA SER A 661 5.85 10.58 13.94
C SER A 661 6.23 9.60 15.06
N GLN A 662 6.45 8.33 14.72
CA GLN A 662 6.87 7.29 15.66
C GLN A 662 8.30 7.55 16.10
N ALA A 663 9.22 7.81 15.17
CA ALA A 663 10.61 8.15 15.47
C ALA A 663 10.71 9.40 16.36
N ASN A 664 9.89 10.44 16.10
CA ASN A 664 9.82 11.62 16.96
C ASN A 664 9.29 11.27 18.35
N SER A 665 8.23 10.46 18.44
CA SER A 665 7.67 10.03 19.73
C SER A 665 8.64 9.14 20.52
N GLU A 666 9.44 8.31 19.84
CA GLU A 666 10.47 7.47 20.43
C GLU A 666 11.66 8.30 20.89
N ALA A 667 12.06 9.31 20.10
CA ALA A 667 13.09 10.28 20.50
C ALA A 667 12.65 11.09 21.73
N GLU A 668 11.39 11.55 21.78
CA GLU A 668 10.85 12.23 22.95
C GLU A 668 10.79 11.31 24.19
N ARG A 669 10.38 10.05 24.02
CA ARG A 669 10.42 9.07 25.12
C ARG A 669 11.83 8.79 25.59
N ALA A 670 12.78 8.67 24.66
CA ALA A 670 14.20 8.47 24.98
C ALA A 670 14.79 9.67 25.74
N SER A 671 14.46 10.91 25.32
CA SER A 671 14.84 12.13 26.05
C SER A 671 14.24 12.16 27.44
N ARG A 672 12.93 11.87 27.59
CA ARG A 672 12.28 11.82 28.92
C ARG A 672 12.87 10.75 29.81
N LEU A 673 13.27 9.59 29.27
CA LEU A 673 13.97 8.55 30.03
C LEU A 673 15.36 9.03 30.47
N ALA A 674 16.12 9.68 29.60
CA ALA A 674 17.41 10.28 29.96
C ALA A 674 17.27 11.37 31.03
N ASP A 675 16.24 12.20 30.95
CA ASP A 675 15.93 13.23 31.95
C ASP A 675 15.53 12.59 33.29
N LEU A 676 14.76 11.50 33.28
CA LEU A 676 14.43 10.76 34.50
C LEU A 676 15.65 10.05 35.09
N GLU A 677 16.54 9.50 34.26
CA GLU A 677 17.80 8.88 34.73
C GLU A 677 18.73 9.91 35.36
N THR A 678 18.84 11.11 34.77
CA THR A 678 19.61 12.21 35.36
C THR A 678 18.99 12.67 36.68
N GLN A 679 17.67 12.84 36.77
CA GLN A 679 16.98 13.14 38.02
C GLN A 679 17.16 12.05 39.09
N GLN A 680 17.11 10.76 38.70
CA GLN A 680 17.39 9.65 39.62
C GLN A 680 18.85 9.66 40.09
N GLY A 681 19.79 10.00 39.20
CA GLY A 681 21.20 10.16 39.55
C GLY A 681 21.45 11.34 40.50
N GLU A 682 20.76 12.46 40.31
CA GLU A 682 20.83 13.62 41.21
C GLU A 682 20.24 13.30 42.58
N LEU A 683 19.08 12.63 42.64
CA LEU A 683 18.49 12.17 43.90
C LEU A 683 19.38 11.15 44.62
N ALA A 684 20.05 10.27 43.87
CA ALA A 684 21.01 9.34 44.46
C ALA A 684 22.21 10.08 45.06
N ARG A 685 22.75 11.10 44.38
CA ARG A 685 23.81 11.96 44.92
C ARG A 685 23.36 12.73 46.15
N GLN A 686 22.16 13.30 46.14
CA GLN A 686 21.61 13.99 47.31
C GLN A 686 21.44 13.04 48.50
N ARG A 687 21.00 11.80 48.27
CA ARG A 687 20.93 10.77 49.33
C ARG A 687 22.31 10.39 49.87
N GLU A 688 23.31 10.31 49.01
CA GLU A 688 24.69 10.04 49.41
C GLU A 688 25.27 11.20 50.23
N GLU A 689 25.02 12.45 49.82
CA GLU A 689 25.41 13.66 50.55
C GLU A 689 24.72 13.76 51.92
N VAL A 690 23.41 13.50 52.01
CA VAL A 690 22.68 13.45 53.28
C VAL A 690 23.18 12.30 54.15
N GLY A 691 23.47 11.14 53.56
CA GLY A 691 24.07 10.01 54.29
C GLY A 691 25.46 10.35 54.84
N ARG A 692 26.26 11.10 54.08
CA ARG A 692 27.57 11.58 54.52
C ARG A 692 27.43 12.62 55.64
N GLN A 693 26.50 13.56 55.54
CA GLN A 693 26.20 14.51 56.60
C GLN A 693 25.75 13.81 57.89
N ALA A 694 24.88 12.80 57.78
CA ALA A 694 24.46 11.99 58.93
C ALA A 694 25.63 11.25 59.59
N GLN A 695 26.59 10.74 58.80
CA GLN A 695 27.81 10.13 59.34
C GLN A 695 28.70 11.17 60.05
N GLU A 696 28.89 12.35 59.46
CA GLU A 696 29.65 13.45 60.07
C GLU A 696 28.98 13.91 61.38
N GLU A 697 27.64 13.98 61.43
CA GLU A 697 26.87 14.28 62.65
C GLU A 697 26.98 13.16 63.70
N GLU A 698 26.93 11.89 63.30
CA GLU A 698 27.10 10.77 64.22
C GLU A 698 28.52 10.74 64.81
N GLU A 699 29.54 11.07 64.01
CA GLU A 699 30.91 11.22 64.47
C GLU A 699 31.06 12.41 65.44
N LEU A 700 30.43 13.55 65.15
CA LEU A 700 30.37 14.69 66.06
C LEU A 700 29.67 14.32 67.37
N TYR A 701 28.55 13.59 67.30
CA TYR A 701 27.82 13.14 68.47
C TYR A 701 28.64 12.16 69.31
N LYS A 702 29.35 11.22 68.68
CA LYS A 702 30.31 10.32 69.36
C LYS A 702 31.44 11.10 70.01
N ALA A 703 31.99 12.11 69.34
CA ALA A 703 33.02 12.97 69.92
C ALA A 703 32.50 13.76 71.12
N GLN A 704 31.29 14.32 71.04
CA GLN A 704 30.62 14.99 72.17
C GLN A 704 30.33 14.02 73.32
N ALA A 705 29.85 12.81 73.03
CA ALA A 705 29.63 11.80 74.06
C ALA A 705 30.94 11.40 74.77
N GLN A 706 32.04 11.31 74.02
CA GLN A 706 33.36 11.05 74.60
C GLN A 706 33.86 12.22 75.46
N THR A 707 33.64 13.47 75.06
CA THR A 707 34.00 14.63 75.89
C THR A 707 33.16 14.69 77.17
N PHE A 708 31.86 14.43 77.10
CA PHE A 708 31.00 14.32 78.28
C PHE A 708 31.43 13.17 79.19
N HIS A 709 31.80 12.02 78.63
CA HIS A 709 32.27 10.89 79.43
C HIS A 709 33.59 11.18 80.15
N LEU A 710 34.54 11.85 79.48
CA LEU A 710 35.78 12.31 80.10
C LEU A 710 35.51 13.32 81.21
N LEU A 711 34.61 14.28 80.97
CA LEU A 711 34.21 15.27 81.98
C LEU A 711 33.54 14.61 83.20
N GLU A 712 32.66 13.63 82.99
CA GLU A 712 32.03 12.87 84.06
C GLU A 712 33.06 12.10 84.89
N LYS A 713 34.07 11.51 84.23
CA LYS A 713 35.19 10.84 84.91
C LYS A 713 36.01 11.82 85.74
N GLU A 714 36.36 12.99 85.20
CA GLU A 714 37.05 14.04 85.96
C GLU A 714 36.21 14.52 87.16
N MET A 715 34.90 14.66 86.99
CA MET A 715 33.99 15.05 88.08
C MET A 715 33.92 13.97 89.17
N LYS A 716 33.89 12.68 88.80
CA LYS A 716 33.97 11.56 89.75
C LYS A 716 35.31 11.54 90.48
N GLU A 717 36.42 11.73 89.79
CA GLU A 717 37.76 11.81 90.39
C GLU A 717 37.88 13.00 91.35
N ARG A 718 37.36 14.18 90.99
CA ARG A 718 37.28 15.34 91.88
C ARG A 718 36.41 15.06 93.10
N ALA A 719 35.24 14.44 92.92
CA ALA A 719 34.38 14.06 94.03
C ALA A 719 35.05 13.05 94.98
N HIS A 720 35.78 12.06 94.44
CA HIS A 720 36.58 11.13 95.24
C HIS A 720 37.73 11.82 95.98
N SER A 721 38.43 12.75 95.32
CA SER A 721 39.49 13.55 95.95
C SER A 721 38.95 14.40 97.11
N ILE A 722 37.82 15.08 96.90
CA ILE A 722 37.12 15.86 97.92
C ILE A 722 36.71 14.95 99.09
N ASN A 723 36.02 13.84 98.85
CA ASN A 723 35.63 12.89 99.89
C ASN A 723 36.85 12.35 100.66
N HIS A 724 37.97 12.06 99.98
CA HIS A 724 39.19 11.60 100.64
C HIS A 724 39.78 12.69 101.55
N SER A 725 39.82 13.94 101.08
CA SER A 725 40.25 15.08 101.90
C SER A 725 39.30 15.37 103.07
N GLU A 726 37.99 15.22 102.88
CA GLU A 726 37.01 15.34 103.96
C GLU A 726 37.21 14.25 105.02
N GLN A 727 37.43 13.01 104.59
CA GLN A 727 37.75 11.90 105.51
C GLN A 727 39.06 12.15 106.27
N ALA A 728 40.09 12.69 105.61
CA ALA A 728 41.34 13.09 106.25
C ALA A 728 41.11 14.18 107.30
N LEU A 729 40.36 15.24 106.96
CA LEU A 729 40.00 16.31 107.89
C LEU A 729 39.15 15.80 109.07
N LEU A 730 38.24 14.84 108.83
CA LEU A 730 37.47 14.20 109.90
C LEU A 730 38.38 13.37 110.82
N ALA A 731 39.35 12.64 110.28
CA ALA A 731 40.33 11.90 111.08
C ALA A 731 41.22 12.84 111.91
N GLU A 732 41.71 13.94 111.33
CA GLU A 732 42.44 14.98 112.04
C GLU A 732 41.57 15.61 113.15
N ARG A 733 40.31 15.93 112.86
CA ARG A 733 39.37 16.44 113.86
C ARG A 733 39.18 15.45 115.01
N GLN A 734 39.04 14.16 114.73
CA GLN A 734 38.98 13.13 115.77
C GLN A 734 40.27 13.03 116.57
N GLN A 735 41.44 13.16 115.92
CA GLN A 735 42.73 13.19 116.60
C GLN A 735 42.85 14.41 117.52
N ILE A 736 42.40 15.59 117.07
CA ILE A 736 42.32 16.82 117.88
C ILE A 736 41.35 16.62 119.05
N LEU A 737 40.21 15.97 118.85
CA LEU A 737 39.27 15.66 119.94
C LEU A 737 39.90 14.70 120.96
N ARG A 738 40.65 13.69 120.52
CA ARG A 738 41.39 12.77 121.40
C ARG A 738 42.50 13.49 122.16
N SER A 739 43.31 14.31 121.48
CA SER A 739 44.38 15.08 122.12
C SER A 739 43.81 16.10 123.11
N ARG A 740 42.70 16.76 122.77
CA ARG A 740 41.96 17.65 123.67
C ARG A 740 41.36 16.90 124.86
N GLY A 741 40.85 15.68 124.66
CA GLY A 741 40.39 14.81 125.75
C GLY A 741 41.53 14.39 126.68
N GLN A 742 42.71 14.07 126.15
CA GLN A 742 43.92 13.80 126.93
C GLN A 742 44.39 15.05 127.69
N LEU A 743 44.40 16.21 127.04
CA LEU A 743 44.73 17.49 127.66
C LEU A 743 43.73 17.85 128.76
N ALA A 744 42.44 17.63 128.54
CA ALA A 744 41.41 17.82 129.55
C ALA A 744 41.58 16.86 130.74
N MET A 745 42.00 15.61 130.50
CA MET A 745 42.33 14.65 131.55
C MET A 745 43.57 15.09 132.35
N VAL A 746 44.61 15.57 131.66
CA VAL A 746 45.80 16.16 132.31
C VAL A 746 45.43 17.41 133.09
N GLN A 747 44.60 18.30 132.53
CA GLN A 747 44.09 19.49 133.22
C GLN A 747 43.25 19.11 134.43
N ALA A 748 42.37 18.11 134.33
CA ALA A 748 41.61 17.59 135.48
C ALA A 748 42.53 16.98 136.54
N HIS A 749 43.61 16.30 136.13
CA HIS A 749 44.62 15.76 137.04
C HIS A 749 45.45 16.87 137.70
N VAL A 750 45.85 17.91 136.95
CA VAL A 750 46.54 19.09 137.47
C VAL A 750 45.64 19.89 138.41
N VAL A 751 44.37 20.09 138.06
CA VAL A 751 43.35 20.72 138.93
C VAL A 751 43.09 19.85 140.17
N SER A 752 43.12 18.52 140.05
CA SER A 752 43.04 17.61 141.19
C SER A 752 44.30 17.66 142.08
N MET A 753 45.49 17.86 141.50
CA MET A 753 46.74 18.04 142.24
C MET A 753 46.85 19.43 142.89
N LEU A 754 46.43 20.49 142.20
CA LEU A 754 46.32 21.85 142.73
C LEU A 754 45.23 21.91 143.82
N GLY A 755 44.14 21.15 143.66
CA GLY A 755 43.08 20.99 144.65
C GLY A 755 43.49 20.26 145.93
N LYS A 756 44.68 19.65 145.99
CA LYS A 756 45.24 19.02 147.21
C LYS A 756 46.20 19.93 147.99
N VAL A 757 46.53 21.14 147.52
CA VAL A 757 47.57 21.99 148.14
C VAL A 757 47.07 23.36 148.61
N SER A 758 45.82 23.75 148.36
CA SER A 758 45.29 24.98 148.96
C SER A 758 43.82 24.88 149.29
N GLY A 759 43.55 24.53 150.54
CA GLY A 759 42.30 24.88 151.20
C GLY A 759 42.28 26.37 151.56
N GLU A 760 41.05 26.83 151.82
CA GLU A 760 40.68 28.10 152.46
C GLU A 760 40.75 29.37 151.62
N ALA A 761 39.62 29.73 151.00
CA ALA A 761 38.93 30.99 151.31
C ALA A 761 37.53 31.03 150.66
N ALA A 762 36.55 31.36 151.48
CA ALA A 762 35.19 31.80 151.12
C ALA A 762 35.22 32.87 150.01
N GLY A 763 34.24 33.06 149.12
CA GLY A 763 32.83 32.73 149.12
C GLY A 763 32.09 33.90 148.43
N VAL A 764 30.90 33.63 147.89
CA VAL A 764 29.78 34.58 147.75
C VAL A 764 29.70 35.46 146.48
N LYS A 765 28.64 35.18 145.68
CA LYS A 765 27.83 36.08 144.79
C LYS A 765 28.51 36.59 143.51
N SER A 766 27.84 36.92 142.40
CA SER A 766 26.45 36.87 141.92
C SER A 766 26.47 37.54 140.54
N ALA A 767 25.66 37.03 139.60
CA ALA A 767 24.96 37.73 138.53
C ALA A 767 25.71 38.39 137.34
N GLY A 768 25.15 38.09 136.15
CA GLY A 768 25.09 38.95 134.96
C GLY A 768 26.36 38.96 134.11
N GLY A 769 26.36 38.71 132.82
CA GLY A 769 25.33 38.51 131.81
C GLY A 769 26.11 38.41 130.50
N HIS A 770 26.02 37.28 129.79
CA HIS A 770 26.71 37.11 128.51
C HIS A 770 25.82 37.65 127.40
N GLU A 771 26.12 38.89 127.08
CA GLU A 771 25.83 39.60 125.85
C GLU A 771 26.66 38.99 124.71
N MET A 772 26.01 38.41 123.69
CA MET A 772 26.47 38.41 122.29
C MET A 772 25.26 38.18 121.36
N HIS A 773 24.59 39.28 121.06
CA HIS A 773 24.24 39.78 119.73
C HIS A 773 24.28 38.83 118.50
N VAL A 774 23.11 38.71 117.83
CA VAL A 774 22.82 39.11 116.41
C VAL A 774 23.42 38.20 115.31
N LEU A 775 22.67 37.51 114.43
CA LEU A 775 21.53 37.92 113.59
C LEU A 775 20.52 36.78 113.35
N ASP A 776 19.26 37.04 113.70
CA ASP A 776 18.07 36.54 113.00
C ASP A 776 17.59 37.62 112.02
N GLY A 777 16.94 37.22 110.94
CA GLY A 777 16.20 38.09 110.02
C GLY A 777 16.49 37.70 108.57
N ALA A 778 15.67 36.80 107.99
CA ALA A 778 14.52 37.16 107.13
C ALA A 778 14.99 37.32 105.67
N ASP A 779 14.30 36.91 104.63
CA ASP A 779 12.96 36.37 104.40
C ASP A 779 13.01 35.71 103.00
N GLU A 780 12.03 34.86 102.72
CA GLU A 780 11.59 34.29 101.44
C GLU A 780 11.48 35.29 100.25
N PRO A 781 10.82 34.97 99.10
CA PRO A 781 10.92 33.86 98.14
C PRO A 781 11.02 34.38 96.67
N GLU A 782 11.43 33.55 95.70
CA GLU A 782 11.16 33.81 94.27
C GLU A 782 10.64 32.50 93.64
N ALA A 783 9.36 32.35 93.30
CA ALA A 783 8.53 33.03 92.30
C ALA A 783 8.39 32.13 91.07
N GLU A 784 7.17 31.59 90.92
CA GLU A 784 6.63 31.03 89.68
C GLU A 784 6.74 32.07 88.56
N LEU A 785 7.11 31.64 87.35
CA LEU A 785 6.90 32.43 86.14
C LEU A 785 6.34 31.53 85.05
N ASP A 786 5.01 31.39 85.14
CA ASP A 786 4.11 31.28 84.01
C ASP A 786 4.39 32.43 83.04
N GLY A 787 4.61 32.10 81.77
CA GLY A 787 4.97 33.01 80.69
C GLY A 787 4.05 32.76 79.51
N SER A 788 2.85 33.32 79.64
CA SER A 788 1.82 33.47 78.62
C SER A 788 2.33 34.12 77.33
N GLU A 789 1.68 33.73 76.23
CA GLU A 789 1.22 34.57 75.11
C GLU A 789 1.79 35.99 75.02
N ASP A 790 2.48 36.34 73.91
CA ASP A 790 1.93 37.23 72.87
C ASP A 790 2.93 37.56 71.73
N ASP A 791 2.34 37.95 70.59
CA ASP A 791 2.87 38.73 69.46
C ASP A 791 3.84 38.06 68.45
N LYS A 792 3.42 37.84 67.19
CA LYS A 792 3.35 38.83 66.09
C LYS A 792 4.67 39.55 65.81
N ASP A 793 5.46 38.99 64.90
CA ASP A 793 6.11 39.66 63.76
C ASP A 793 6.91 38.56 63.03
N GLY A 794 6.91 38.43 61.71
CA GLY A 794 7.01 39.52 60.77
C GLY A 794 8.48 39.93 60.61
N GLY A 795 9.31 39.07 60.02
CA GLY A 795 10.54 39.53 59.38
C GLY A 795 11.82 38.75 59.66
N ALA A 796 12.57 38.59 58.58
CA ALA A 796 14.01 38.39 58.54
C ALA A 796 14.53 36.98 58.90
N ASP A 797 14.22 36.00 58.03
CA ASP A 797 15.20 34.95 57.75
C ASP A 797 16.22 35.49 56.72
N MET A 798 17.14 36.29 57.26
CA MET A 798 18.15 37.07 56.58
C MET A 798 19.49 36.30 56.57
N TRP A 799 19.49 34.99 56.31
CA TRP A 799 20.73 34.19 56.40
C TRP A 799 20.91 33.04 55.38
N SER A 800 20.12 32.97 54.29
CA SER A 800 20.41 32.06 53.17
C SER A 800 20.92 32.82 51.93
N MET A 801 22.09 33.45 52.07
CA MET A 801 22.81 34.05 50.94
C MET A 801 23.87 33.07 50.46
N ASP A 802 23.48 32.15 49.57
CA ASP A 802 24.41 31.30 48.82
C ASP A 802 25.15 32.15 47.76
N TRP A 803 26.46 32.29 47.94
CA TRP A 803 27.37 33.02 47.05
C TRP A 803 28.23 32.08 46.19
N SER A 804 27.66 30.97 45.71
CA SER A 804 28.40 30.02 44.87
C SER A 804 27.56 29.48 43.70
N ALA A 805 27.53 30.25 42.60
CA ALA A 805 27.53 29.83 41.19
C ALA A 805 26.92 30.95 40.33
N VAL A 806 27.69 31.90 39.79
CA VAL A 806 28.56 31.78 38.60
C VAL A 806 27.82 31.32 37.35
N ALA A 807 27.40 32.33 36.58
CA ALA A 807 27.64 32.51 35.16
C ALA A 807 27.32 31.36 34.19
N GLY A 808 26.27 31.57 33.37
CA GLY A 808 26.11 30.89 32.09
C GLY A 808 24.93 31.42 31.29
N LYS A 809 25.22 32.36 30.38
CA LYS A 809 24.60 32.64 29.05
C LYS A 809 23.06 32.74 28.95
N GLN A 810 22.50 33.89 28.58
CA GLN A 810 22.38 34.43 27.21
C GLN A 810 21.62 33.54 26.22
N ASP A 811 20.50 34.12 25.75
CA ASP A 811 19.85 34.02 24.44
C ASP A 811 18.55 33.18 24.33
N GLU A 812 17.70 33.70 23.43
CA GLU A 812 16.48 33.16 22.80
C GLU A 812 15.13 33.43 23.52
N GLU A 813 14.45 34.55 23.23
CA GLU A 813 13.68 34.85 21.99
C GLU A 813 12.26 34.27 22.08
N THR A 814 11.36 35.11 22.61
CA THR A 814 9.91 34.90 22.58
C THR A 814 9.37 35.37 21.25
N ALA A 815 9.20 34.43 20.32
CA ALA A 815 8.44 34.62 19.10
C ALA A 815 7.38 33.53 18.99
N GLU A 816 6.13 33.83 19.39
CA GLU A 816 4.95 33.07 18.97
C GLU A 816 3.77 34.04 18.75
N GLY A 817 3.70 34.55 17.52
CA GLY A 817 2.47 34.57 16.71
C GLY A 817 2.65 33.51 15.62
N ALA A 818 1.65 32.96 14.93
CA ALA A 818 0.30 33.39 14.62
C ALA A 818 -0.48 32.14 14.10
N ALA A 819 -1.82 32.13 14.12
CA ALA A 819 -2.70 32.31 12.94
C ALA A 819 -2.72 31.15 11.93
#